data_AF-A0A0S3TYB3-F1
#
_entry.id   AF-A0A0S3TYB3-F1
#
_cell.length_a   1.000
_cell.length_b   1.000
_cell.length_c   1.000
_cell.angle_alpha   90.00
_cell.angle_beta   90.00
_cell.angle_gamma   90.00
#
_symmetry.space_group_name_H-M   'P 1'
#
loop_
_entity.id
_entity.type
_entity.pdbx_description
1 polymer ?
#
loop_
_entity_poly.entity_id
_entity_poly.type
_entity_poly.pdbx_seq_one_letter_code
_entity_poly.pdbx_strand_id
1 'polypeptide(L)'
;MKRSLFWIGLMSIGLMGTAQQVTAQTIVPDQTLNTIVTPNTNRFVITGGTSVGNHLFHSFQEFSIPTGRSAIFDQAGNIQTIFSRVTGGTASNIDGAIAVNGTANLFLINPNGILLGANAQLNIGGSFVGTTANRIRFQDGTEFGAETPTLLTMSAPVGLQFGTTPGAIQVRSRLQVPAGQLIALLGGAIEFDNGQIAAPDGRIELGSLAANSSIDLIGSTVRYAPNAAFQSIRMGNGSSIDVSGNSGGNIQVRGQHLTLTEGSSIVSRTFGAGTGGVIDVKTSDSIAISGAGAGDLADVTKASEFVQNLGTSVPRFSGIYSTVMPGATGRGSNVQVETQQLELNNGIGRFDLSTFLSNSTINSMTLGAGQGGNVTVKADRLYISEQATLYTLSGLWLDKTDTGNAGNLTIDARSVIVRDGGLLTATTEGDGNAGNLTIRATEKIHLEATPQNFTTVIESTSYGKGRAGNLTLETGSLSILNGGRLASSSDTSGDAGNITIESPIILGLEDSNIAANAIEGRGGNISITTQGIIGLQFRDRLTPENDITATSEIGIDGTVQVNTIGVNPNSGLIQLPIDPTDSTQQIAEGCTANQNSRFIITGRGGVPSDPSQGVGRTRTWSDLRSMNKTEPVLVEATTWKRDRTGKVQLIANLEC
;
A
#
# COMPACT_ATOMS: atom_id res chain seq x y z
N MET A 1 7.71 43.32 -96.19
CA MET A 1 8.90 42.46 -96.36
C MET A 1 9.52 42.19 -95.00
N LYS A 2 9.84 40.92 -94.71
CA LYS A 2 10.63 40.38 -93.55
C LYS A 2 9.89 40.45 -92.19
N ARG A 3 9.74 39.39 -91.38
CA ARG A 3 10.39 38.07 -91.23
C ARG A 3 9.48 37.10 -90.45
N SER A 4 9.58 35.80 -90.73
CA SER A 4 8.98 34.69 -89.96
C SER A 4 9.87 34.28 -88.77
N LEU A 5 9.34 33.51 -87.80
CA LEU A 5 9.86 32.20 -87.40
C LEU A 5 8.97 31.45 -86.37
N PHE A 6 8.55 30.24 -86.76
CA PHE A 6 8.37 28.97 -86.02
C PHE A 6 7.88 28.91 -84.55
N TRP A 7 6.75 28.21 -84.35
CA TRP A 7 6.34 27.56 -83.11
C TRP A 7 6.40 26.03 -83.28
N ILE A 8 7.07 25.34 -82.36
CA ILE A 8 7.12 23.86 -82.28
C ILE A 8 6.12 23.44 -81.19
N GLY A 9 5.17 22.58 -81.56
CA GLY A 9 4.21 21.97 -80.64
C GLY A 9 4.81 20.77 -79.90
N LEU A 10 4.48 20.65 -78.62
CA LEU A 10 4.70 19.45 -77.81
C LEU A 10 3.35 19.04 -77.22
N MET A 11 2.86 17.89 -77.70
CA MET A 11 1.59 17.27 -77.34
C MET A 11 1.86 16.31 -76.18
N SER A 12 1.51 16.70 -74.96
CA SER A 12 1.59 15.85 -73.77
C SER A 12 0.24 15.18 -73.51
N ILE A 13 0.17 13.86 -73.77
CA ILE A 13 -0.92 12.98 -73.36
C ILE A 13 -0.80 12.74 -71.85
N GLY A 14 -1.72 13.31 -71.07
CA GLY A 14 -1.84 13.03 -69.64
C GLY A 14 -2.87 11.92 -69.38
N LEU A 15 -2.40 10.73 -69.05
CA LEU A 15 -3.24 9.68 -68.44
C LEU A 15 -3.58 10.11 -67.00
N MET A 16 -4.82 10.50 -66.73
CA MET A 16 -5.36 10.60 -65.37
C MET A 16 -5.67 9.20 -64.85
N GLY A 17 -4.72 8.58 -64.15
CA GLY A 17 -5.01 7.46 -63.25
C GLY A 17 -5.48 8.00 -61.91
N THR A 18 -6.74 7.76 -61.55
CA THR A 18 -7.23 8.02 -60.19
C THR A 18 -6.58 7.02 -59.24
N ALA A 19 -5.51 7.43 -58.56
CA ALA A 19 -4.98 6.70 -57.43
C ALA A 19 -6.03 6.71 -56.30
N GLN A 20 -6.75 5.60 -56.12
CA GLN A 20 -7.52 5.37 -54.91
C GLN A 20 -6.53 5.35 -53.74
N GLN A 21 -6.70 6.26 -52.78
CA GLN A 21 -6.03 6.13 -51.48
C GLN A 21 -6.55 4.85 -50.82
N VAL A 22 -5.72 3.81 -50.84
CA VAL A 22 -5.94 2.62 -50.00
C VAL A 22 -5.63 3.05 -48.57
N THR A 23 -6.67 3.40 -47.81
CA THR A 23 -6.52 3.53 -46.36
C THR A 23 -6.42 2.13 -45.79
N ALA A 24 -5.30 1.82 -45.12
CA ALA A 24 -5.16 0.54 -44.41
C ALA A 24 -6.34 0.38 -43.45
N GLN A 25 -7.09 -0.71 -43.61
CA GLN A 25 -8.23 -1.01 -42.75
C GLN A 25 -7.69 -1.52 -41.42
N THR A 26 -7.99 -0.81 -40.33
CA THR A 26 -7.43 -1.10 -39.00
C THR A 26 -8.23 -2.13 -38.21
N ILE A 27 -9.37 -2.57 -38.74
CA ILE A 27 -10.18 -3.69 -38.21
C ILE A 27 -10.40 -4.68 -39.34
N VAL A 28 -9.77 -5.84 -39.24
CA VAL A 28 -9.74 -6.86 -40.28
C VAL A 28 -10.21 -8.19 -39.69
N PRO A 29 -11.30 -8.80 -40.19
CA PRO A 29 -11.69 -10.16 -39.81
C PRO A 29 -10.59 -11.17 -40.18
N ASP A 30 -10.37 -12.19 -39.35
CA ASP A 30 -9.43 -13.29 -39.69
C ASP A 30 -10.07 -14.41 -40.53
N GLN A 31 -11.35 -14.26 -40.86
CA GLN A 31 -12.16 -15.20 -41.66
C GLN A 31 -12.41 -16.57 -40.98
N THR A 32 -12.03 -16.75 -39.72
CA THR A 32 -12.29 -18.01 -38.98
C THR A 32 -13.70 -18.08 -38.41
N LEU A 33 -14.35 -16.94 -38.23
CA LEU A 33 -15.76 -16.80 -37.85
C LEU A 33 -16.49 -15.90 -38.86
N ASN A 34 -17.81 -15.91 -38.85
CA ASN A 34 -18.67 -15.12 -39.75
C ASN A 34 -18.66 -13.61 -39.45
N THR A 35 -17.54 -13.06 -38.98
CA THR A 35 -17.37 -11.66 -38.62
C THR A 35 -17.33 -10.80 -39.87
N ILE A 36 -18.25 -9.84 -39.97
CA ILE A 36 -18.35 -8.90 -41.08
C ILE A 36 -18.00 -7.52 -40.55
N VAL A 37 -17.04 -6.86 -41.20
CA VAL A 37 -16.66 -5.48 -40.87
C VAL A 37 -16.99 -4.60 -42.08
N THR A 38 -17.94 -3.70 -41.92
CA THR A 38 -18.32 -2.72 -42.94
C THR A 38 -17.69 -1.36 -42.58
N PRO A 39 -16.57 -0.98 -43.21
CA PRO A 39 -15.97 0.33 -42.99
C PRO A 39 -16.81 1.43 -43.65
N ASN A 40 -17.07 2.49 -42.89
CA ASN A 40 -17.63 3.76 -43.32
C ASN A 40 -16.66 4.89 -42.96
N THR A 41 -16.93 6.13 -43.40
CA THR A 41 -16.02 7.28 -43.22
C THR A 41 -15.47 7.43 -41.80
N ASN A 42 -16.32 7.28 -40.77
CA ASN A 42 -15.95 7.45 -39.36
C ASN A 42 -16.29 6.23 -38.48
N ARG A 43 -16.75 5.11 -39.05
CA ARG A 43 -17.18 3.95 -38.24
C ARG A 43 -16.90 2.63 -38.92
N PHE A 44 -16.57 1.62 -38.16
CA PHE A 44 -16.54 0.23 -38.55
C PHE A 44 -17.78 -0.44 -37.95
N VAL A 45 -18.75 -0.78 -38.80
CA VAL A 45 -19.94 -1.51 -38.34
C VAL A 45 -19.62 -2.99 -38.38
N ILE A 46 -19.64 -3.63 -37.22
CA ILE A 46 -19.32 -5.04 -37.01
C ILE A 46 -20.65 -5.78 -36.88
N THR A 47 -20.92 -6.66 -37.84
CA THR A 47 -22.12 -7.50 -37.90
C THR A 47 -21.73 -8.96 -38.17
N GLY A 48 -22.74 -9.82 -38.32
CA GLY A 48 -22.52 -11.26 -38.43
C GLY A 48 -22.04 -11.82 -37.10
N GLY A 49 -20.91 -12.52 -37.13
CA GLY A 49 -20.40 -13.33 -36.03
C GLY A 49 -21.03 -14.72 -36.02
N THR A 50 -20.47 -15.60 -35.20
CA THR A 50 -21.01 -16.95 -35.02
C THR A 50 -21.77 -16.98 -33.70
N SER A 51 -23.10 -17.09 -33.78
CA SER A 51 -23.96 -17.14 -32.60
C SER A 51 -24.07 -18.55 -32.04
N VAL A 52 -23.89 -18.69 -30.73
CA VAL A 52 -24.22 -19.89 -29.99
C VAL A 52 -25.14 -19.47 -28.83
N GLY A 53 -26.44 -19.67 -29.04
CA GLY A 53 -27.54 -19.09 -28.25
C GLY A 53 -27.43 -17.59 -28.02
N ASN A 54 -27.24 -17.16 -26.77
CA ASN A 54 -27.15 -15.75 -26.38
C ASN A 54 -25.70 -15.22 -26.34
N HIS A 55 -24.74 -15.99 -26.84
CA HIS A 55 -23.36 -15.58 -27.01
C HIS A 55 -23.03 -15.37 -28.48
N LEU A 56 -22.29 -14.29 -28.76
CA LEU A 56 -21.83 -13.94 -30.10
C LEU A 56 -20.32 -13.96 -30.16
N PHE A 57 -19.74 -14.70 -31.11
CA PHE A 57 -18.30 -14.81 -31.25
C PHE A 57 -17.81 -14.09 -32.52
N HIS A 58 -16.86 -13.18 -32.33
CA HIS A 58 -16.16 -12.45 -33.37
C HIS A 58 -14.66 -12.74 -33.36
N SER A 59 -14.05 -12.71 -34.55
CA SER A 59 -12.63 -12.97 -34.73
C SER A 59 -12.00 -12.01 -35.72
N PHE A 60 -10.88 -11.44 -35.31
CA PHE A 60 -10.17 -10.40 -36.03
C PHE A 60 -8.70 -10.76 -36.20
N GLN A 61 -8.16 -10.55 -37.39
CA GLN A 61 -6.73 -10.57 -37.63
C GLN A 61 -6.10 -9.31 -37.01
N GLU A 62 -6.78 -8.17 -37.13
CA GLU A 62 -6.35 -6.89 -36.56
C GLU A 62 -7.57 -6.18 -35.97
N PHE A 63 -7.41 -5.56 -34.81
CA PHE A 63 -8.45 -4.76 -34.16
C PHE A 63 -7.82 -3.51 -33.53
N SER A 64 -7.79 -2.44 -34.31
CA SER A 64 -7.32 -1.11 -33.91
C SER A 64 -8.31 -0.04 -34.38
N ILE A 65 -8.54 0.97 -33.54
CA ILE A 65 -9.52 2.04 -33.77
C ILE A 65 -8.79 3.38 -33.75
N PRO A 66 -8.59 4.03 -34.91
CA PRO A 66 -7.96 5.34 -34.97
C PRO A 66 -8.80 6.45 -34.31
N THR A 67 -8.14 7.57 -34.01
CA THR A 67 -8.78 8.79 -33.52
C THR A 67 -9.96 9.21 -34.39
N GLY A 68 -11.07 9.58 -33.74
CA GLY A 68 -12.28 10.04 -34.41
C GLY A 68 -13.08 8.94 -35.11
N ARG A 69 -12.70 7.67 -34.95
CA ARG A 69 -13.46 6.52 -35.46
C ARG A 69 -14.11 5.71 -34.35
N SER A 70 -15.07 4.87 -34.73
CA SER A 70 -15.76 3.97 -33.80
C SER A 70 -15.89 2.55 -34.37
N ALA A 71 -15.68 1.52 -33.55
CA ALA A 71 -16.09 0.16 -33.84
C ALA A 71 -17.46 -0.09 -33.19
N ILE A 72 -18.47 -0.44 -33.97
CA ILE A 72 -19.85 -0.59 -33.49
C ILE A 72 -20.27 -2.05 -33.71
N PHE A 73 -20.43 -2.79 -32.62
CA PHE A 73 -21.05 -4.11 -32.63
C PHE A 73 -22.57 -3.94 -32.76
N ASP A 74 -23.10 -4.23 -33.95
CA ASP A 74 -24.49 -4.05 -34.32
C ASP A 74 -25.14 -5.42 -34.60
N GLN A 75 -25.46 -6.12 -33.52
CA GLN A 75 -26.01 -7.46 -33.55
C GLN A 75 -27.53 -7.48 -33.44
N ALA A 76 -28.16 -8.41 -34.15
CA ALA A 76 -29.58 -8.70 -34.04
C ALA A 76 -29.85 -9.74 -32.92
N GLY A 77 -31.01 -9.66 -32.29
CA GLY A 77 -31.47 -10.63 -31.30
C GLY A 77 -31.02 -10.34 -29.86
N ASN A 78 -31.32 -11.28 -28.96
CA ASN A 78 -31.07 -11.13 -27.52
C ASN A 78 -29.68 -11.69 -27.14
N ILE A 79 -28.63 -10.94 -27.48
CA ILE A 79 -27.24 -11.28 -27.14
C ILE A 79 -26.89 -10.76 -25.75
N GLN A 80 -26.40 -11.63 -24.88
CA GLN A 80 -25.93 -11.29 -23.54
C GLN A 80 -24.44 -10.98 -23.50
N THR A 81 -23.63 -11.65 -24.32
CA THR A 81 -22.17 -11.46 -24.31
C THR A 81 -21.58 -11.64 -25.70
N ILE A 82 -20.69 -10.71 -26.05
CA ILE A 82 -19.92 -10.70 -27.27
C ILE A 82 -18.48 -11.05 -26.91
N PHE A 83 -17.96 -12.12 -27.49
CA PHE A 83 -16.57 -12.54 -27.36
C PHE A 83 -15.82 -12.16 -28.62
N SER A 84 -14.89 -11.22 -28.50
CA SER A 84 -14.05 -10.74 -29.60
C SER A 84 -12.60 -11.16 -29.35
N ARG A 85 -12.01 -11.92 -30.27
CA ARG A 85 -10.58 -12.27 -30.23
C ARG A 85 -9.79 -11.62 -31.35
N VAL A 86 -8.54 -11.29 -31.07
CA VAL A 86 -7.54 -10.89 -32.05
C VAL A 86 -6.53 -12.03 -32.20
N THR A 87 -6.44 -12.61 -33.40
CA THR A 87 -5.59 -13.76 -33.73
C THR A 87 -4.29 -13.36 -34.43
N GLY A 88 -4.18 -12.11 -34.91
CA GLY A 88 -2.94 -11.58 -35.45
C GLY A 88 -1.86 -11.34 -34.39
N GLY A 89 -0.65 -11.01 -34.85
CA GLY A 89 0.51 -10.77 -33.99
C GLY A 89 0.68 -9.32 -33.52
N THR A 90 -0.33 -8.46 -33.68
CA THR A 90 -0.25 -7.03 -33.35
C THR A 90 -1.13 -6.68 -32.15
N ALA A 91 -0.62 -5.78 -31.30
CA ALA A 91 -1.39 -5.22 -30.20
C ALA A 91 -2.55 -4.35 -30.72
N SER A 92 -3.65 -4.31 -29.97
CA SER A 92 -4.81 -3.47 -30.30
C SER A 92 -4.56 -2.03 -29.89
N ASN A 93 -4.44 -1.12 -30.86
CA ASN A 93 -4.37 0.32 -30.59
C ASN A 93 -5.75 0.96 -30.74
N ILE A 94 -6.36 1.31 -29.62
CA ILE A 94 -7.73 1.81 -29.51
C ILE A 94 -7.64 3.27 -29.08
N ASP A 95 -7.69 4.19 -30.03
CA ASP A 95 -7.76 5.63 -29.81
C ASP A 95 -9.10 6.21 -30.30
N GLY A 96 -10.13 5.38 -30.38
CA GLY A 96 -11.49 5.77 -30.76
C GLY A 96 -12.54 5.07 -29.92
N ALA A 97 -13.81 5.10 -30.34
CA ALA A 97 -14.89 4.54 -29.53
C ALA A 97 -15.12 3.05 -29.82
N ILE A 98 -15.28 2.24 -28.78
CA ILE A 98 -15.91 0.92 -28.88
C ILE A 98 -17.38 1.09 -28.50
N ALA A 99 -18.29 0.65 -29.35
CA ALA A 99 -19.73 0.73 -29.10
C ALA A 99 -20.40 -0.63 -29.27
N VAL A 100 -21.39 -0.89 -28.42
CA VAL A 100 -22.27 -2.07 -28.52
C VAL A 100 -23.70 -1.57 -28.58
N ASN A 101 -24.44 -1.92 -29.64
CA ASN A 101 -25.87 -1.63 -29.71
C ASN A 101 -26.62 -2.59 -28.76
N GLY A 102 -27.22 -2.04 -27.70
CA GLY A 102 -27.92 -2.79 -26.66
C GLY A 102 -27.12 -2.91 -25.36
N THR A 103 -27.40 -3.95 -24.57
CA THR A 103 -26.88 -4.12 -23.19
C THR A 103 -25.94 -5.31 -23.04
N ALA A 104 -25.46 -5.88 -24.14
CA ALA A 104 -24.54 -7.01 -24.12
C ALA A 104 -23.19 -6.64 -23.48
N ASN A 105 -22.61 -7.59 -22.77
CA ASN A 105 -21.22 -7.51 -22.30
C ASN A 105 -20.26 -7.69 -23.47
N LEU A 106 -19.08 -7.07 -23.40
CA LEU A 106 -18.03 -7.23 -24.41
C LEU A 106 -16.74 -7.76 -23.78
N PHE A 107 -16.25 -8.88 -24.31
CA PHE A 107 -14.92 -9.40 -24.06
C PHE A 107 -14.03 -9.08 -25.27
N LEU A 108 -12.90 -8.43 -25.05
CA LEU A 108 -11.85 -8.21 -26.04
C LEU A 108 -10.58 -8.92 -25.58
N ILE A 109 -10.14 -9.90 -26.39
CA ILE A 109 -8.97 -10.72 -26.13
C ILE A 109 -7.89 -10.37 -27.16
N ASN A 110 -6.73 -9.91 -26.71
CA ASN A 110 -5.55 -9.78 -27.56
C ASN A 110 -4.26 -10.10 -26.78
N PRO A 111 -3.64 -11.28 -26.98
CA PRO A 111 -2.43 -11.68 -26.26
C PRO A 111 -1.25 -10.74 -26.45
N ASN A 112 -1.20 -10.00 -27.56
CA ASN A 112 -0.08 -9.10 -27.88
C ASN A 112 -0.16 -7.76 -27.14
N GLY A 113 -1.29 -7.43 -26.51
CA GLY A 113 -1.46 -6.20 -25.76
C GLY A 113 -2.65 -5.36 -26.20
N ILE A 114 -3.04 -4.42 -25.34
CA ILE A 114 -4.14 -3.48 -25.57
C ILE A 114 -3.69 -2.07 -25.13
N LEU A 115 -3.70 -1.11 -26.05
CA LEU A 115 -3.51 0.31 -25.77
C LEU A 115 -4.85 1.02 -25.90
N LEU A 116 -5.35 1.56 -24.79
CA LEU A 116 -6.50 2.46 -24.73
C LEU A 116 -5.96 3.89 -24.74
N GLY A 117 -5.78 4.43 -25.95
CA GLY A 117 -5.23 5.76 -26.23
C GLY A 117 -6.11 6.89 -25.69
N ALA A 118 -5.60 8.13 -25.73
CA ALA A 118 -6.21 9.29 -25.07
C ALA A 118 -7.67 9.59 -25.47
N ASN A 119 -8.07 9.19 -26.67
CA ASN A 119 -9.42 9.42 -27.19
C ASN A 119 -10.34 8.18 -27.09
N ALA A 120 -9.86 7.09 -26.47
CA ALA A 120 -10.63 5.87 -26.35
C ALA A 120 -11.90 6.06 -25.50
N GLN A 121 -13.01 5.48 -25.94
CA GLN A 121 -14.30 5.56 -25.25
C GLN A 121 -14.98 4.20 -25.23
N LEU A 122 -15.73 3.91 -24.16
CA LEU A 122 -16.62 2.76 -24.06
C LEU A 122 -18.07 3.24 -24.12
N ASN A 123 -18.76 2.90 -25.22
CA ASN A 123 -20.19 3.12 -25.41
C ASN A 123 -20.90 1.75 -25.36
N ILE A 124 -20.82 1.11 -24.19
CA ILE A 124 -21.28 -0.27 -23.97
C ILE A 124 -22.37 -0.25 -22.91
N GLY A 125 -23.55 -0.83 -23.19
CA GLY A 125 -24.66 -0.87 -22.22
C GLY A 125 -24.48 -1.91 -21.11
N GLY A 126 -23.55 -2.86 -21.26
CA GLY A 126 -23.17 -3.87 -20.27
C GLY A 126 -21.75 -3.71 -19.75
N SER A 127 -21.16 -4.82 -19.32
CA SER A 127 -19.80 -4.91 -18.78
C SER A 127 -18.72 -5.01 -19.87
N PHE A 128 -17.50 -4.59 -19.56
CA PHE A 128 -16.33 -4.67 -20.45
C PHE A 128 -15.21 -5.49 -19.80
N VAL A 129 -14.66 -6.44 -20.56
CA VAL A 129 -13.48 -7.22 -20.17
C VAL A 129 -12.43 -7.10 -21.27
N GLY A 130 -11.33 -6.40 -20.97
CA GLY A 130 -10.14 -6.34 -21.80
C GLY A 130 -9.07 -7.29 -21.25
N THR A 131 -8.59 -8.24 -22.05
CA THR A 131 -7.61 -9.21 -21.58
C THR A 131 -6.53 -9.55 -22.60
N THR A 132 -5.33 -9.84 -22.11
CA THR A 132 -4.21 -10.39 -22.90
C THR A 132 -3.97 -11.87 -22.64
N ALA A 133 -4.99 -12.56 -22.11
CA ALA A 133 -5.02 -14.01 -22.08
C ALA A 133 -5.03 -14.60 -23.49
N ASN A 134 -4.56 -15.84 -23.63
CA ASN A 134 -4.54 -16.55 -24.91
C ASN A 134 -5.88 -17.23 -25.18
N ARG A 135 -6.65 -17.55 -24.14
CA ARG A 135 -7.96 -18.20 -24.24
C ARG A 135 -8.86 -17.99 -23.02
N ILE A 136 -10.16 -18.05 -23.27
CA ILE A 136 -11.24 -18.20 -22.31
C ILE A 136 -11.56 -19.69 -22.16
N ARG A 137 -11.71 -20.15 -20.93
CA ARG A 137 -12.20 -21.49 -20.56
C ARG A 137 -13.67 -21.39 -20.18
N PHE A 138 -14.50 -22.32 -20.65
CA PHE A 138 -15.93 -22.37 -20.36
C PHE A 138 -16.31 -23.56 -19.48
N GLN A 139 -17.49 -23.50 -18.86
CA GLN A 139 -17.94 -24.47 -17.87
C GLN A 139 -18.00 -25.92 -18.38
N ASP A 140 -18.29 -26.10 -19.67
CA ASP A 140 -18.33 -27.42 -20.33
C ASP A 140 -16.96 -27.92 -20.80
N GLY A 141 -15.87 -27.21 -20.46
CA GLY A 141 -14.51 -27.54 -20.84
C GLY A 141 -14.10 -27.08 -22.23
N THR A 142 -14.97 -26.39 -22.97
CA THR A 142 -14.59 -25.77 -24.25
C THR A 142 -13.70 -24.54 -24.03
N GLU A 143 -12.91 -24.20 -25.05
CA GLU A 143 -11.98 -23.07 -25.02
C GLU A 143 -12.15 -22.18 -26.25
N PHE A 144 -12.10 -20.86 -26.05
CA PHE A 144 -12.09 -19.84 -27.10
C PHE A 144 -10.87 -18.94 -26.95
N GLY A 145 -9.96 -18.95 -27.91
CA GLY A 145 -8.68 -18.24 -27.82
C GLY A 145 -8.06 -17.84 -29.16
N ALA A 146 -6.92 -17.17 -29.10
CA ALA A 146 -6.26 -16.50 -30.22
C ALA A 146 -5.34 -17.40 -31.07
N GLU A 147 -5.01 -18.62 -30.62
CA GLU A 147 -3.89 -19.41 -31.18
C GLU A 147 -4.28 -20.61 -32.05
N THR A 148 -5.54 -21.08 -32.02
CA THR A 148 -6.01 -22.25 -32.80
C THR A 148 -7.50 -22.17 -33.12
N PRO A 149 -8.03 -22.97 -34.07
CA PRO A 149 -9.47 -23.15 -34.23
C PRO A 149 -10.09 -23.64 -32.92
N THR A 150 -11.19 -23.02 -32.51
CA THR A 150 -11.80 -23.18 -31.19
C THR A 150 -13.19 -23.76 -31.31
N LEU A 151 -13.57 -24.62 -30.36
CA LEU A 151 -14.95 -25.08 -30.24
C LEU A 151 -15.78 -23.98 -29.56
N LEU A 152 -16.94 -23.66 -30.13
CA LEU A 152 -17.84 -22.63 -29.60
C LEU A 152 -18.88 -23.26 -28.67
N THR A 153 -19.35 -22.49 -27.70
CA THR A 153 -20.24 -23.00 -26.65
C THR A 153 -21.31 -22.01 -26.17
N MET A 154 -22.33 -22.57 -25.52
CA MET A 154 -23.36 -21.89 -24.72
C MET A 154 -22.98 -21.66 -23.26
N SER A 155 -21.91 -22.29 -22.80
CA SER A 155 -21.56 -22.32 -21.39
C SER A 155 -21.04 -20.96 -20.92
N ALA A 156 -21.20 -20.66 -19.63
CA ALA A 156 -20.62 -19.45 -19.05
C ALA A 156 -19.07 -19.54 -19.04
N PRO A 157 -18.36 -18.41 -19.23
CA PRO A 157 -16.92 -18.39 -19.07
C PRO A 157 -16.58 -18.64 -17.60
N VAL A 158 -15.67 -19.58 -17.35
CA VAL A 158 -15.23 -19.98 -16.01
C VAL A 158 -13.78 -19.65 -15.73
N GLY A 159 -13.02 -19.16 -16.72
CA GLY A 159 -11.64 -18.75 -16.50
C GLY A 159 -10.93 -18.20 -17.72
N LEU A 160 -9.74 -17.65 -17.50
CA LEU A 160 -8.80 -17.27 -18.56
C LEU A 160 -7.48 -18.03 -18.38
N GLN A 161 -6.82 -18.34 -19.49
CA GLN A 161 -5.48 -18.93 -19.50
C GLN A 161 -4.53 -18.04 -20.30
N PHE A 162 -3.43 -17.68 -19.65
CA PHE A 162 -2.38 -16.84 -20.20
C PHE A 162 -1.26 -17.70 -20.76
N GLY A 163 -0.63 -17.23 -21.83
CA GLY A 163 0.51 -17.86 -22.48
C GLY A 163 1.83 -17.45 -21.85
N THR A 164 2.92 -17.67 -22.57
CA THR A 164 4.28 -17.44 -22.05
C THR A 164 4.64 -15.96 -21.90
N THR A 165 3.99 -15.06 -22.65
CA THR A 165 4.28 -13.62 -22.64
C THR A 165 3.00 -12.81 -22.76
N PRO A 166 2.24 -12.63 -21.67
CA PRO A 166 1.06 -11.78 -21.67
C PRO A 166 1.40 -10.34 -22.05
N GLY A 167 0.77 -9.81 -23.10
CA GLY A 167 0.96 -8.42 -23.52
C GLY A 167 0.52 -7.42 -22.45
N ALA A 168 1.07 -6.21 -22.50
CA ALA A 168 0.72 -5.13 -21.59
C ALA A 168 -0.67 -4.53 -21.91
N ILE A 169 -1.31 -3.96 -20.89
CA ILE A 169 -2.52 -3.15 -21.03
C ILE A 169 -2.18 -1.72 -20.60
N GLN A 170 -2.36 -0.75 -21.50
CA GLN A 170 -2.09 0.66 -21.24
C GLN A 170 -3.38 1.48 -21.32
N VAL A 171 -3.61 2.38 -20.36
CA VAL A 171 -4.80 3.24 -20.27
C VAL A 171 -4.40 4.71 -20.21
N ARG A 172 -4.85 5.50 -21.18
CA ARG A 172 -4.57 6.94 -21.31
C ARG A 172 -5.81 7.81 -21.45
N SER A 173 -6.99 7.22 -21.33
CA SER A 173 -8.28 7.88 -21.51
C SER A 173 -9.19 7.70 -20.31
N ARG A 174 -10.34 8.38 -20.37
CA ARG A 174 -11.47 8.18 -19.47
C ARG A 174 -12.43 7.15 -20.04
N LEU A 175 -12.52 5.99 -19.41
CA LEU A 175 -13.43 4.90 -19.77
C LEU A 175 -14.48 4.74 -18.66
N GLN A 176 -15.72 4.49 -19.05
CA GLN A 176 -16.81 4.29 -18.10
C GLN A 176 -17.79 3.26 -18.64
N VAL A 177 -18.34 2.44 -17.75
CA VAL A 177 -19.50 1.58 -18.01
C VAL A 177 -20.72 2.08 -17.21
N PRO A 178 -21.94 1.64 -17.55
CA PRO A 178 -23.14 1.98 -16.78
C PRO A 178 -23.06 1.50 -15.32
N ALA A 179 -23.91 2.09 -14.47
CA ALA A 179 -23.93 1.74 -13.06
C ALA A 179 -24.24 0.25 -12.84
N GLY A 180 -23.57 -0.36 -11.86
CA GLY A 180 -23.69 -1.79 -11.52
C GLY A 180 -22.94 -2.75 -12.47
N GLN A 181 -22.25 -2.24 -13.50
CA GLN A 181 -21.50 -3.06 -14.45
C GLN A 181 -20.04 -3.26 -14.05
N LEU A 182 -19.34 -4.15 -14.76
CA LEU A 182 -17.93 -4.50 -14.55
C LEU A 182 -17.02 -3.85 -15.61
N ILE A 183 -15.86 -3.36 -15.17
CA ILE A 183 -14.67 -3.21 -16.02
C ILE A 183 -13.59 -4.16 -15.48
N ALA A 184 -13.11 -5.08 -16.32
CA ALA A 184 -11.97 -5.94 -15.97
C ALA A 184 -10.83 -5.75 -16.96
N LEU A 185 -9.63 -5.45 -16.47
CA LEU A 185 -8.38 -5.40 -17.24
C LEU A 185 -7.44 -6.48 -16.70
N LEU A 186 -7.27 -7.55 -17.48
CA LEU A 186 -6.62 -8.80 -17.05
C LEU A 186 -5.52 -9.15 -18.04
N GLY A 187 -4.27 -8.87 -17.73
CA GLY A 187 -3.20 -8.88 -18.72
C GLY A 187 -1.81 -9.11 -18.15
N GLY A 188 -0.78 -8.77 -18.92
CA GLY A 188 0.58 -8.61 -18.40
C GLY A 188 0.70 -7.37 -17.53
N ALA A 189 1.80 -6.61 -17.67
CA ALA A 189 1.92 -5.31 -17.00
C ALA A 189 0.73 -4.39 -17.34
N ILE A 190 0.20 -3.69 -16.33
CA ILE A 190 -0.87 -2.71 -16.49
C ILE A 190 -0.34 -1.32 -16.17
N GLU A 191 -0.56 -0.36 -17.06
CA GLU A 191 -0.03 0.99 -16.92
C GLU A 191 -1.13 2.02 -17.18
N PHE A 192 -1.31 2.94 -16.24
CA PHE A 192 -2.15 4.12 -16.39
C PHE A 192 -1.28 5.36 -16.45
N ASP A 193 -1.51 6.15 -17.50
CA ASP A 193 -0.86 7.44 -17.73
C ASP A 193 -1.96 8.46 -18.06
N ASN A 194 -2.39 9.23 -17.05
CA ASN A 194 -3.60 10.06 -17.10
C ASN A 194 -4.88 9.25 -17.47
N GLY A 195 -4.87 7.95 -17.20
CA GLY A 195 -5.97 7.04 -17.47
C GLY A 195 -6.99 7.03 -16.34
N GLN A 196 -8.29 7.04 -16.66
CA GLN A 196 -9.37 7.01 -15.69
C GLN A 196 -10.35 5.91 -16.06
N ILE A 197 -10.70 5.03 -15.13
CA ILE A 197 -11.75 4.02 -15.33
C ILE A 197 -12.83 4.14 -14.25
N ALA A 198 -14.09 4.13 -14.67
CA ALA A 198 -15.23 4.30 -13.78
C ALA A 198 -16.31 3.21 -13.98
N ALA A 199 -16.76 2.61 -12.88
CA ALA A 199 -17.88 1.67 -12.85
C ALA A 199 -18.78 1.98 -11.63
N PRO A 200 -19.66 2.99 -11.72
CA PRO A 200 -20.46 3.47 -10.59
C PRO A 200 -21.29 2.35 -9.94
N ASP A 201 -21.23 2.19 -8.61
CA ASP A 201 -21.88 1.06 -7.88
C ASP A 201 -21.57 -0.35 -8.43
N GLY A 202 -20.56 -0.45 -9.29
CA GLY A 202 -20.22 -1.64 -10.06
C GLY A 202 -18.99 -2.35 -9.51
N ARG A 203 -18.19 -2.90 -10.43
CA ARG A 203 -16.96 -3.63 -10.08
C ARG A 203 -15.82 -3.25 -11.01
N ILE A 204 -14.62 -3.10 -10.46
CA ILE A 204 -13.40 -2.96 -11.25
C ILE A 204 -12.37 -4.00 -10.84
N GLU A 205 -11.85 -4.74 -11.82
CA GLU A 205 -10.85 -5.79 -11.62
C GLU A 205 -9.58 -5.48 -12.40
N LEU A 206 -8.46 -5.31 -11.69
CA LEU A 206 -7.14 -5.23 -12.28
C LEU A 206 -6.31 -6.46 -11.89
N GLY A 207 -5.89 -7.23 -12.89
CA GLY A 207 -5.06 -8.41 -12.71
C GLY A 207 -3.86 -8.39 -13.63
N SER A 208 -2.68 -8.13 -13.07
CA SER A 208 -1.41 -8.12 -13.81
C SER A 208 -0.66 -9.44 -13.62
N LEU A 209 -0.75 -10.33 -14.58
CA LEU A 209 -0.34 -11.73 -14.50
C LEU A 209 0.95 -12.01 -15.28
N ALA A 210 1.76 -12.91 -14.72
CA ALA A 210 2.95 -13.42 -15.37
C ALA A 210 2.61 -14.61 -16.30
N ALA A 211 3.66 -15.11 -16.96
CA ALA A 211 3.60 -16.24 -17.88
C ALA A 211 2.85 -17.45 -17.33
N ASN A 212 2.05 -18.11 -18.19
CA ASN A 212 1.35 -19.36 -17.93
C ASN A 212 0.32 -19.32 -16.78
N SER A 213 -0.05 -18.12 -16.33
CA SER A 213 -1.04 -17.95 -15.27
C SER A 213 -2.44 -18.36 -15.72
N SER A 214 -3.26 -18.81 -14.77
CA SER A 214 -4.67 -19.08 -14.96
C SER A 214 -5.50 -18.34 -13.93
N ILE A 215 -6.65 -17.83 -14.32
CA ILE A 215 -7.65 -17.26 -13.41
C ILE A 215 -8.99 -17.95 -13.63
N ASP A 216 -9.81 -17.93 -12.59
CA ASP A 216 -11.19 -18.39 -12.65
C ASP A 216 -12.14 -17.19 -12.63
N LEU A 217 -13.22 -17.28 -13.40
CA LEU A 217 -14.30 -16.31 -13.48
C LEU A 217 -15.54 -16.95 -12.82
N ILE A 218 -15.98 -16.38 -11.70
CA ILE A 218 -17.12 -16.87 -10.93
C ILE A 218 -18.19 -15.77 -10.95
N GLY A 219 -19.05 -15.80 -11.96
CA GLY A 219 -19.97 -14.69 -12.25
C GLY A 219 -19.19 -13.43 -12.62
N SER A 220 -19.40 -12.34 -11.89
CA SER A 220 -18.60 -11.11 -12.03
C SER A 220 -17.30 -11.13 -11.21
N THR A 221 -17.06 -12.19 -10.41
CA THR A 221 -15.89 -12.33 -9.54
C THR A 221 -14.69 -12.92 -10.27
N VAL A 222 -13.51 -12.31 -10.15
CA VAL A 222 -12.25 -12.88 -10.63
C VAL A 222 -11.53 -13.54 -9.46
N ARG A 223 -11.12 -14.80 -9.61
CA ARG A 223 -10.38 -15.54 -8.61
C ARG A 223 -9.01 -15.95 -9.16
N TYR A 224 -7.99 -15.65 -8.38
CA TYR A 224 -6.60 -15.93 -8.71
C TYR A 224 -6.16 -17.19 -7.99
N ALA A 225 -5.28 -17.98 -8.63
CA ALA A 225 -4.65 -19.11 -7.96
C ALA A 225 -3.80 -18.61 -6.77
N PRO A 226 -3.71 -19.35 -5.65
CA PRO A 226 -2.93 -18.93 -4.48
C PRO A 226 -1.46 -18.63 -4.79
N ASN A 227 -0.89 -19.34 -5.77
CA ASN A 227 0.51 -19.20 -6.21
C ASN A 227 0.61 -18.55 -7.60
N ALA A 228 -0.39 -17.76 -8.01
CA ALA A 228 -0.31 -17.02 -9.26
C ALA A 228 0.91 -16.09 -9.24
N ALA A 229 1.65 -16.08 -10.34
CA ALA A 229 2.74 -15.13 -10.52
C ALA A 229 2.19 -13.86 -11.19
N PHE A 230 2.67 -12.70 -10.75
CA PHE A 230 2.14 -11.41 -11.15
C PHE A 230 3.21 -10.53 -11.81
N GLN A 231 2.78 -9.49 -12.52
CA GLN A 231 3.60 -8.40 -13.05
C GLN A 231 3.22 -7.06 -12.37
N SER A 232 3.85 -5.96 -12.77
CA SER A 232 3.63 -4.64 -12.16
C SER A 232 2.35 -3.95 -12.66
N ILE A 233 1.72 -3.21 -11.75
CA ILE A 233 0.68 -2.20 -12.04
C ILE A 233 1.26 -0.82 -11.69
N ARG A 234 1.22 0.11 -12.63
CA ARG A 234 1.71 1.49 -12.43
C ARG A 234 0.62 2.49 -12.77
N MET A 235 0.42 3.48 -11.90
CA MET A 235 -0.52 4.58 -12.11
C MET A 235 0.19 5.90 -11.85
N GLY A 236 0.31 6.73 -12.90
CA GLY A 236 0.89 8.07 -12.85
C GLY A 236 -0.01 9.12 -13.48
N ASN A 237 0.44 10.39 -13.46
CA ASN A 237 -0.22 11.53 -14.08
C ASN A 237 -1.72 11.69 -13.73
N GLY A 238 -2.08 11.56 -12.45
CA GLY A 238 -3.46 11.75 -11.97
C GLY A 238 -4.44 10.67 -12.43
N SER A 239 -3.94 9.46 -12.68
CA SER A 239 -4.78 8.33 -13.09
C SER A 239 -5.76 7.89 -12.00
N SER A 240 -6.94 7.40 -12.35
CA SER A 240 -7.94 7.00 -11.36
C SER A 240 -8.73 5.73 -11.68
N ILE A 241 -9.09 5.02 -10.61
CA ILE A 241 -10.01 3.88 -10.63
C ILE A 241 -11.17 4.21 -9.68
N ASP A 242 -12.40 4.29 -10.19
CA ASP A 242 -13.53 4.84 -9.43
C ASP A 242 -14.79 3.95 -9.51
N VAL A 243 -15.33 3.57 -8.36
CA VAL A 243 -16.60 2.83 -8.24
C VAL A 243 -17.67 3.57 -7.45
N SER A 244 -17.51 4.88 -7.29
CA SER A 244 -18.40 5.74 -6.49
C SER A 244 -19.85 5.68 -6.97
N GLY A 245 -20.79 5.71 -6.02
CA GLY A 245 -22.21 5.61 -6.33
C GLY A 245 -23.10 5.67 -5.08
N ASN A 246 -24.35 5.23 -5.19
CA ASN A 246 -25.29 5.21 -4.07
C ASN A 246 -24.79 4.38 -2.88
N SER A 247 -24.14 3.25 -3.16
CA SER A 247 -23.49 2.41 -2.16
C SER A 247 -21.97 2.55 -2.22
N GLY A 248 -21.41 2.75 -3.43
CA GLY A 248 -20.01 2.49 -3.71
C GLY A 248 -19.82 1.02 -4.11
N GLY A 249 -19.04 0.78 -5.17
CA GLY A 249 -18.83 -0.56 -5.73
C GLY A 249 -17.65 -1.33 -5.11
N ASN A 250 -17.15 -2.31 -5.86
CA ASN A 250 -16.03 -3.15 -5.44
C ASN A 250 -14.83 -2.97 -6.36
N ILE A 251 -13.63 -2.92 -5.79
CA ILE A 251 -12.38 -2.86 -6.55
C ILE A 251 -11.50 -4.02 -6.10
N GLN A 252 -10.98 -4.79 -7.05
CA GLN A 252 -9.92 -5.76 -6.79
C GLN A 252 -8.69 -5.45 -7.62
N VAL A 253 -7.53 -5.39 -6.96
CA VAL A 253 -6.23 -5.20 -7.59
C VAL A 253 -5.31 -6.35 -7.21
N ARG A 254 -4.69 -6.98 -8.21
CA ARG A 254 -3.71 -8.06 -8.08
C ARG A 254 -2.49 -7.81 -8.96
N GLY A 255 -1.31 -7.73 -8.35
CA GLY A 255 -0.05 -7.49 -9.04
C GLY A 255 1.17 -7.96 -8.25
N GLN A 256 2.36 -7.81 -8.79
CA GLN A 256 3.62 -8.00 -8.06
C GLN A 256 3.99 -6.72 -7.32
N HIS A 257 3.93 -5.61 -8.05
CA HIS A 257 4.18 -4.27 -7.56
C HIS A 257 2.99 -3.38 -7.93
N LEU A 258 2.54 -2.54 -7.02
CA LEU A 258 1.61 -1.44 -7.30
C LEU A 258 2.32 -0.12 -6.99
N THR A 259 2.31 0.81 -7.94
CA THR A 259 2.79 2.17 -7.72
C THR A 259 1.68 3.17 -8.02
N LEU A 260 1.38 4.04 -7.06
CA LEU A 260 0.49 5.18 -7.20
C LEU A 260 1.31 6.47 -7.04
N THR A 261 1.48 7.23 -8.12
CA THR A 261 2.24 8.49 -8.12
C THR A 261 1.46 9.63 -8.77
N GLU A 262 1.93 10.85 -8.55
CA GLU A 262 1.49 12.06 -9.26
C GLU A 262 -0.03 12.27 -9.16
N GLY A 263 -0.61 12.02 -7.98
CA GLY A 263 -2.03 12.20 -7.75
C GLY A 263 -2.92 11.03 -8.18
N SER A 264 -2.33 9.87 -8.50
CA SER A 264 -3.09 8.70 -8.96
C SER A 264 -3.84 7.98 -7.83
N SER A 265 -5.11 7.63 -8.03
CA SER A 265 -6.00 7.22 -6.95
C SER A 265 -6.87 5.98 -7.25
N ILE A 266 -7.21 5.25 -6.19
CA ILE A 266 -8.21 4.17 -6.17
C ILE A 266 -9.35 4.61 -5.25
N VAL A 267 -10.59 4.64 -5.73
CA VAL A 267 -11.65 5.41 -5.09
C VAL A 267 -12.99 4.68 -5.02
N SER A 268 -13.62 4.72 -3.86
CA SER A 268 -15.03 4.37 -3.65
C SER A 268 -15.73 5.39 -2.75
N ARG A 269 -16.62 6.21 -3.32
CA ARG A 269 -17.48 7.10 -2.53
C ARG A 269 -18.91 6.59 -2.43
N THR A 270 -19.49 6.71 -1.24
CA THR A 270 -20.88 6.39 -0.94
C THR A 270 -21.69 7.68 -0.87
N PHE A 271 -22.62 7.86 -1.79
CA PHE A 271 -23.47 9.05 -1.90
C PHE A 271 -24.85 8.90 -1.24
N GLY A 272 -25.29 7.67 -0.96
CA GLY A 272 -26.65 7.39 -0.50
C GLY A 272 -26.73 6.54 0.76
N ALA A 273 -27.81 5.78 0.89
CA ALA A 273 -28.10 4.94 2.05
C ALA A 273 -27.50 3.52 1.95
N GLY A 274 -26.77 3.22 0.87
CA GLY A 274 -26.20 1.89 0.62
C GLY A 274 -25.04 1.52 1.54
N THR A 275 -24.68 0.24 1.57
CA THR A 275 -23.47 -0.23 2.24
C THR A 275 -22.37 -0.40 1.20
N GLY A 276 -21.26 0.30 1.39
CA GLY A 276 -20.09 0.23 0.52
C GLY A 276 -19.51 -1.17 0.46
N GLY A 277 -18.96 -1.49 -0.71
CA GLY A 277 -18.29 -2.76 -0.99
C GLY A 277 -16.91 -2.85 -0.36
N VAL A 278 -15.98 -3.44 -1.10
CA VAL A 278 -14.59 -3.62 -0.67
C VAL A 278 -13.64 -3.09 -1.73
N ILE A 279 -12.62 -2.35 -1.28
CA ILE A 279 -11.40 -2.08 -2.05
C ILE A 279 -10.35 -3.08 -1.56
N ASP A 280 -10.04 -4.08 -2.39
CA ASP A 280 -9.17 -5.21 -2.07
C ASP A 280 -7.90 -5.16 -2.94
N VAL A 281 -6.81 -4.66 -2.37
CA VAL A 281 -5.53 -4.48 -3.05
C VAL A 281 -4.51 -5.47 -2.49
N LYS A 282 -4.07 -6.41 -3.33
CA LYS A 282 -3.05 -7.39 -2.95
C LYS A 282 -1.91 -7.41 -3.94
N THR A 283 -0.70 -7.36 -3.43
CA THR A 283 0.51 -7.54 -4.22
C THR A 283 1.41 -8.60 -3.63
N SER A 284 2.17 -9.31 -4.46
CA SER A 284 3.08 -10.34 -3.98
C SER A 284 4.41 -9.80 -3.43
N ASP A 285 4.74 -8.53 -3.71
CA ASP A 285 6.01 -7.91 -3.32
C ASP A 285 5.79 -6.53 -2.68
N SER A 286 5.37 -5.51 -3.43
CA SER A 286 5.30 -4.16 -2.88
C SER A 286 4.12 -3.29 -3.35
N ILE A 287 3.75 -2.35 -2.47
CA ILE A 287 2.86 -1.22 -2.76
C ILE A 287 3.59 0.05 -2.36
N ALA A 288 3.74 0.98 -3.30
CA ALA A 288 4.33 2.29 -3.07
C ALA A 288 3.33 3.38 -3.47
N ILE A 289 3.04 4.28 -2.53
CA ILE A 289 2.13 5.42 -2.72
C ILE A 289 2.89 6.70 -2.41
N SER A 290 3.00 7.58 -3.41
CA SER A 290 3.85 8.76 -3.35
C SER A 290 3.27 9.97 -4.08
N GLY A 291 2.85 10.97 -3.30
CA GLY A 291 2.84 12.38 -3.64
C GLY A 291 1.72 12.90 -4.55
N ALA A 292 1.59 14.23 -4.50
CA ALA A 292 0.85 15.05 -5.44
C ALA A 292 1.63 15.24 -6.75
N GLY A 293 0.96 15.48 -7.87
CA GLY A 293 1.63 15.92 -9.09
C GLY A 293 2.40 17.22 -8.84
N ALA A 294 3.55 17.40 -9.50
CA ALA A 294 4.50 18.50 -9.33
C ALA A 294 3.94 19.94 -9.52
N GLY A 295 2.64 20.11 -9.74
CA GLY A 295 1.95 21.39 -9.94
C GLY A 295 1.05 21.88 -8.80
N ASP A 296 0.74 21.05 -7.78
CA ASP A 296 -0.34 21.38 -6.82
C ASP A 296 0.12 22.02 -5.50
N LEU A 297 1.42 22.21 -5.31
CA LEU A 297 1.99 22.89 -4.12
C LEU A 297 1.70 24.41 -4.07
N ALA A 298 1.23 25.01 -5.18
CA ALA A 298 0.84 26.42 -5.22
C ALA A 298 -0.61 26.67 -4.76
N ASP A 299 -1.39 25.61 -4.50
CA ASP A 299 -2.85 25.66 -4.35
C ASP A 299 -3.37 25.26 -2.95
N VAL A 300 -2.51 25.24 -1.92
CA VAL A 300 -2.95 25.00 -0.53
C VAL A 300 -4.00 26.04 -0.08
N THR A 301 -3.97 27.25 -0.67
CA THR A 301 -4.99 28.29 -0.47
C THR A 301 -6.39 27.88 -0.95
N LYS A 302 -6.49 26.91 -1.88
CA LYS A 302 -7.76 26.35 -2.39
C LYS A 302 -8.29 25.15 -1.60
N ALA A 303 -7.60 24.66 -0.56
CA ALA A 303 -8.18 23.63 0.30
C ALA A 303 -9.48 24.12 1.00
N SER A 304 -9.61 25.44 1.22
CA SER A 304 -10.86 26.07 1.65
C SER A 304 -11.95 26.08 0.57
N GLU A 305 -11.59 26.15 -0.72
CA GLU A 305 -12.50 26.00 -1.86
C GLU A 305 -12.86 24.52 -2.12
N PHE A 306 -11.98 23.57 -1.77
CA PHE A 306 -12.22 22.13 -1.85
C PHE A 306 -13.34 21.68 -0.91
N VAL A 307 -13.33 22.17 0.34
CA VAL A 307 -14.43 21.93 1.30
C VAL A 307 -15.74 22.57 0.81
N GLN A 308 -15.71 23.56 -0.09
CA GLN A 308 -16.93 24.18 -0.63
C GLN A 308 -17.42 23.56 -1.96
N ASN A 309 -16.56 22.86 -2.71
CA ASN A 309 -16.85 22.40 -4.09
C ASN A 309 -16.70 20.88 -4.31
N LEU A 310 -16.97 20.05 -3.30
CA LEU A 310 -16.90 18.57 -3.32
C LEU A 310 -17.69 17.83 -4.44
N GLY A 311 -18.25 18.55 -5.43
CA GLY A 311 -19.05 17.98 -6.52
C GLY A 311 -18.27 17.49 -7.74
N THR A 312 -17.04 17.95 -8.04
CA THR A 312 -16.44 17.68 -9.37
C THR A 312 -14.91 17.57 -9.48
N SER A 313 -14.11 17.96 -8.47
CA SER A 313 -12.65 17.89 -8.56
C SER A 313 -12.05 17.03 -7.43
N VAL A 314 -11.46 15.90 -7.82
CA VAL A 314 -10.78 14.95 -6.92
C VAL A 314 -9.46 15.59 -6.45
N PRO A 315 -9.08 15.45 -5.17
CA PRO A 315 -7.74 15.83 -4.73
C PRO A 315 -6.70 15.12 -5.59
N ARG A 316 -5.70 15.84 -6.11
CA ARG A 316 -4.61 15.24 -6.91
C ARG A 316 -3.54 14.61 -6.02
N PHE A 317 -3.94 13.76 -5.08
CA PHE A 317 -3.03 13.04 -4.20
C PHE A 317 -3.11 11.55 -4.43
N SER A 318 -1.95 10.91 -4.36
CA SER A 318 -1.88 9.48 -4.56
C SER A 318 -2.45 8.73 -3.37
N GLY A 319 -3.33 7.77 -3.63
CA GLY A 319 -3.92 7.03 -2.52
C GLY A 319 -5.07 6.09 -2.83
N ILE A 320 -5.53 5.45 -1.76
CA ILE A 320 -6.68 4.55 -1.74
C ILE A 320 -7.74 5.13 -0.81
N TYR A 321 -8.92 5.40 -1.35
CA TYR A 321 -9.94 6.22 -0.69
C TYR A 321 -11.28 5.51 -0.59
N SER A 322 -11.80 5.45 0.63
CA SER A 322 -13.22 5.15 0.90
C SER A 322 -13.85 6.34 1.61
N THR A 323 -14.95 6.88 1.08
CA THR A 323 -15.54 8.11 1.61
C THR A 323 -17.06 8.05 1.62
N VAL A 324 -17.66 8.24 2.79
CA VAL A 324 -19.09 8.54 2.90
C VAL A 324 -19.27 10.05 2.76
N MET A 325 -20.04 10.47 1.76
CA MET A 325 -20.18 11.88 1.40
C MET A 325 -21.24 12.59 2.27
N PRO A 326 -21.21 13.94 2.33
CA PRO A 326 -22.25 14.70 3.02
C PRO A 326 -23.65 14.33 2.52
N GLY A 327 -24.60 14.17 3.44
CA GLY A 327 -25.98 13.74 3.15
C GLY A 327 -26.18 12.23 2.99
N ALA A 328 -25.11 11.45 2.85
CA ALA A 328 -25.21 9.99 2.83
C ALA A 328 -25.47 9.44 4.24
N THR A 329 -26.40 8.49 4.34
CA THR A 329 -26.75 7.77 5.57
C THR A 329 -26.24 6.33 5.58
N GLY A 330 -25.62 5.91 4.48
CA GLY A 330 -25.08 4.58 4.27
C GLY A 330 -23.79 4.31 5.02
N ARG A 331 -23.06 3.27 4.62
CA ARG A 331 -21.76 2.92 5.21
C ARG A 331 -20.68 2.94 4.13
N GLY A 332 -19.49 3.43 4.47
CA GLY A 332 -18.34 3.45 3.57
C GLY A 332 -17.78 2.04 3.30
N SER A 333 -17.09 1.89 2.17
CA SER A 333 -16.41 0.66 1.80
C SER A 333 -15.27 0.32 2.76
N ASN A 334 -15.02 -0.99 2.95
CA ASN A 334 -13.82 -1.44 3.66
C ASN A 334 -12.61 -1.42 2.71
N VAL A 335 -11.45 -1.03 3.21
CA VAL A 335 -10.18 -1.04 2.48
C VAL A 335 -9.29 -2.14 3.03
N GLN A 336 -8.83 -3.04 2.17
CA GLN A 336 -7.98 -4.17 2.52
C GLN A 336 -6.71 -4.14 1.66
N VAL A 337 -5.56 -4.15 2.32
CA VAL A 337 -4.25 -4.06 1.69
C VAL A 337 -3.38 -5.23 2.15
N GLU A 338 -2.82 -6.00 1.22
CA GLU A 338 -1.92 -7.13 1.50
C GLU A 338 -0.67 -7.07 0.60
N THR A 339 0.52 -7.11 1.19
CA THR A 339 1.80 -7.04 0.45
C THR A 339 2.97 -7.56 1.28
N GLN A 340 4.20 -7.65 0.73
CA GLN A 340 5.38 -7.80 1.58
C GLN A 340 5.83 -6.44 2.10
N GLN A 341 5.90 -5.42 1.24
CA GLN A 341 6.31 -4.08 1.62
C GLN A 341 5.26 -3.04 1.24
N LEU A 342 4.71 -2.35 2.24
CA LEU A 342 3.85 -1.18 2.04
C LEU A 342 4.62 0.09 2.42
N GLU A 343 4.75 1.00 1.46
CA GLU A 343 5.42 2.29 1.63
C GLU A 343 4.48 3.44 1.24
N LEU A 344 4.29 4.37 2.18
CA LEU A 344 3.64 5.66 1.92
C LEU A 344 4.62 6.78 2.30
N ASN A 345 4.89 7.67 1.35
CA ASN A 345 5.81 8.80 1.54
C ASN A 345 5.30 10.05 0.80
N ASN A 346 6.02 11.18 0.82
CA ASN A 346 5.65 12.40 0.11
C ASN A 346 4.23 12.96 0.41
N GLY A 347 3.84 13.05 1.68
CA GLY A 347 2.71 13.88 2.14
C GLY A 347 3.09 15.37 2.28
N ILE A 348 2.12 16.28 2.16
CA ILE A 348 2.38 17.74 2.13
C ILE A 348 2.12 18.48 3.45
N GLY A 349 1.62 17.82 4.50
CA GLY A 349 1.95 18.23 5.87
C GLY A 349 1.15 19.33 6.56
N ARG A 350 1.08 19.19 7.90
CA ARG A 350 0.41 19.93 9.01
C ARG A 350 -1.01 19.50 9.39
N PHE A 351 -1.21 18.91 10.58
CA PHE A 351 -2.51 18.48 11.14
C PHE A 351 -3.57 19.61 11.16
N ASP A 352 -4.24 19.83 10.04
CA ASP A 352 -5.38 20.72 9.87
C ASP A 352 -6.30 20.13 8.79
N LEU A 353 -7.51 20.66 8.71
CA LEU A 353 -8.55 20.19 7.77
C LEU A 353 -8.07 20.13 6.31
N SER A 354 -7.10 20.96 5.91
CA SER A 354 -6.56 21.00 4.55
C SER A 354 -5.58 19.87 4.22
N THR A 355 -5.02 19.19 5.22
CA THR A 355 -3.92 18.23 5.01
C THR A 355 -4.35 16.78 5.05
N PHE A 356 -5.46 16.44 5.72
CA PHE A 356 -6.12 15.13 5.58
C PHE A 356 -6.48 14.81 4.13
N LEU A 357 -6.66 15.86 3.33
CA LEU A 357 -7.06 15.80 1.93
C LEU A 357 -5.88 15.92 0.98
N SER A 358 -4.65 16.06 1.50
CA SER A 358 -3.48 16.47 0.73
C SER A 358 -2.23 15.59 0.82
N ASN A 359 -2.33 14.39 1.38
CA ASN A 359 -1.19 13.51 1.58
C ASN A 359 -1.30 12.21 0.76
N SER A 360 -0.16 11.52 0.58
CA SER A 360 -0.19 10.10 0.23
C SER A 360 -0.98 9.34 1.28
N THR A 361 -2.06 8.69 0.85
CA THR A 361 -3.09 8.26 1.78
C THR A 361 -3.62 6.85 1.49
N ILE A 362 -3.87 6.08 2.54
CA ILE A 362 -4.88 5.02 2.51
C ILE A 362 -5.89 5.32 3.61
N ASN A 363 -7.17 5.45 3.26
CA ASN A 363 -8.17 5.81 4.25
C ASN A 363 -9.55 5.19 4.08
N SER A 364 -10.33 5.32 5.15
CA SER A 364 -11.79 5.25 5.11
C SER A 364 -12.39 6.32 6.02
N MET A 365 -13.16 7.24 5.44
CA MET A 365 -13.69 8.39 6.18
C MET A 365 -15.20 8.57 6.00
N THR A 366 -15.81 9.27 6.95
CA THR A 366 -17.19 9.78 6.81
C THR A 366 -17.25 11.29 6.99
N LEU A 367 -17.92 11.94 6.03
CA LEU A 367 -18.22 13.38 6.00
C LEU A 367 -19.71 13.65 6.27
N GLY A 368 -20.51 12.63 6.58
CA GLY A 368 -21.95 12.71 6.79
C GLY A 368 -22.43 11.82 7.94
N ALA A 369 -23.74 11.59 8.01
CA ALA A 369 -24.36 10.78 9.06
C ALA A 369 -24.08 9.27 8.95
N GLY A 370 -23.68 8.82 7.75
CA GLY A 370 -23.29 7.44 7.52
C GLY A 370 -22.00 7.03 8.22
N GLN A 371 -21.83 5.73 8.47
CA GLN A 371 -20.65 5.19 9.17
C GLN A 371 -19.45 5.02 8.23
N GLY A 372 -18.23 5.28 8.71
CA GLY A 372 -17.01 4.92 7.99
C GLY A 372 -16.86 3.40 7.78
N GLY A 373 -16.11 3.02 6.74
CA GLY A 373 -15.64 1.64 6.58
C GLY A 373 -14.35 1.40 7.37
N ASN A 374 -13.94 0.14 7.49
CA ASN A 374 -12.69 -0.22 8.17
C ASN A 374 -11.50 -0.23 7.20
N VAL A 375 -10.29 -0.04 7.73
CA VAL A 375 -9.04 -0.23 7.00
C VAL A 375 -8.27 -1.40 7.62
N THR A 376 -7.79 -2.32 6.79
CA THR A 376 -6.97 -3.46 7.22
C THR A 376 -5.72 -3.56 6.36
N VAL A 377 -4.57 -3.60 6.99
CA VAL A 377 -3.26 -3.73 6.35
C VAL A 377 -2.57 -4.99 6.85
N LYS A 378 -2.10 -5.82 5.91
CA LYS A 378 -1.23 -6.96 6.16
C LYS A 378 0.05 -6.79 5.35
N ALA A 379 1.18 -6.65 6.02
CA ALA A 379 2.47 -6.46 5.36
C ALA A 379 3.59 -7.20 6.09
N ASP A 380 4.68 -7.58 5.43
CA ASP A 380 5.91 -7.92 6.17
C ASP A 380 6.50 -6.64 6.80
N ARG A 381 6.59 -5.56 6.00
CA ARG A 381 7.08 -4.26 6.43
C ARG A 381 6.10 -3.16 6.04
N LEU A 382 5.71 -2.35 7.01
CA LEU A 382 4.98 -1.09 6.82
C LEU A 382 5.91 0.08 7.12
N TYR A 383 6.05 0.98 6.15
CA TYR A 383 6.82 2.21 6.27
C TYR A 383 5.95 3.42 5.90
N ILE A 384 5.75 4.33 6.86
CA ILE A 384 5.02 5.57 6.67
C ILE A 384 5.95 6.71 7.03
N SER A 385 6.20 7.59 6.06
CA SER A 385 7.13 8.69 6.23
C SER A 385 6.66 9.95 5.53
N GLU A 386 7.43 11.02 5.72
CA GLU A 386 7.27 12.28 5.01
C GLU A 386 5.82 12.76 5.04
N GLN A 387 5.18 12.72 6.21
CA GLN A 387 3.81 13.17 6.44
C GLN A 387 2.71 12.38 5.71
N ALA A 388 3.02 11.20 5.19
CA ALA A 388 2.01 10.29 4.66
C ALA A 388 1.08 9.76 5.76
N THR A 389 -0.13 9.35 5.38
CA THR A 389 -1.19 9.01 6.34
C THR A 389 -1.88 7.70 6.00
N LEU A 390 -2.15 6.91 7.04
CA LEU A 390 -2.99 5.72 6.97
C LEU A 390 -4.05 5.88 8.06
N TYR A 391 -5.32 6.05 7.68
CA TYR A 391 -6.31 6.47 8.67
C TYR A 391 -7.75 6.04 8.46
N THR A 392 -8.50 6.05 9.55
CA THR A 392 -9.96 6.18 9.53
C THR A 392 -10.39 7.47 10.22
N LEU A 393 -11.47 8.06 9.75
CA LEU A 393 -11.88 9.39 10.22
C LEU A 393 -13.39 9.61 10.18
N SER A 394 -13.89 10.35 11.16
CA SER A 394 -15.23 10.93 11.14
C SER A 394 -15.19 12.45 11.30
N GLY A 395 -16.13 13.16 10.67
CA GLY A 395 -16.47 14.53 11.04
C GLY A 395 -15.56 15.62 10.47
N LEU A 396 -14.98 15.39 9.29
CA LEU A 396 -14.13 16.35 8.58
C LEU A 396 -14.93 17.41 7.77
N TRP A 397 -16.22 17.62 8.07
CA TRP A 397 -17.09 18.57 7.34
C TRP A 397 -17.39 19.84 8.17
N LEU A 398 -17.82 20.92 7.51
CA LEU A 398 -18.09 22.22 8.14
C LEU A 398 -19.10 22.12 9.29
N ASP A 399 -20.11 21.27 9.13
CA ASP A 399 -21.07 20.92 10.17
C ASP A 399 -20.63 19.58 10.80
N LYS A 400 -19.82 19.65 11.86
CA LYS A 400 -19.30 18.50 12.64
C LYS A 400 -20.38 17.75 13.45
N THR A 401 -21.64 18.11 13.27
CA THR A 401 -22.80 17.58 13.98
C THR A 401 -23.44 16.40 13.25
N ASP A 402 -24.06 15.48 13.98
CA ASP A 402 -24.75 14.30 13.43
C ASP A 402 -23.88 13.44 12.49
N THR A 403 -22.58 13.38 12.75
CA THR A 403 -21.62 12.59 11.97
C THR A 403 -21.64 11.12 12.39
N GLY A 404 -21.50 10.20 11.44
CA GLY A 404 -21.41 8.77 11.75
C GLY A 404 -20.09 8.40 12.41
N ASN A 405 -19.99 7.23 13.04
CA ASN A 405 -18.73 6.79 13.66
C ASN A 405 -17.64 6.55 12.60
N ALA A 406 -16.38 6.79 12.97
CA ALA A 406 -15.22 6.35 12.19
C ALA A 406 -15.13 4.81 12.18
N GLY A 407 -14.53 4.24 11.15
CA GLY A 407 -14.22 2.81 11.12
C GLY A 407 -12.96 2.46 11.92
N ASN A 408 -12.69 1.18 12.11
CA ASN A 408 -11.47 0.73 12.79
C ASN A 408 -10.29 0.62 11.81
N LEU A 409 -9.07 0.77 12.34
CA LEU A 409 -7.82 0.52 11.62
C LEU A 409 -7.07 -0.65 12.26
N THR A 410 -6.76 -1.67 11.46
CA THR A 410 -6.04 -2.87 11.89
C THR A 410 -4.80 -3.10 11.03
N ILE A 411 -3.65 -3.30 11.66
CA ILE A 411 -2.37 -3.51 11.01
C ILE A 411 -1.75 -4.79 11.59
N ASP A 412 -1.52 -5.79 10.75
CA ASP A 412 -0.72 -6.97 11.08
C ASP A 412 0.56 -6.93 10.24
N ALA A 413 1.73 -6.85 10.89
CA ALA A 413 3.01 -6.85 10.21
C ALA A 413 4.15 -7.54 10.98
N ARG A 414 5.31 -7.68 10.35
CA ARG A 414 6.54 -8.00 11.09
C ARG A 414 7.13 -6.73 11.69
N SER A 415 7.25 -5.66 10.89
CA SER A 415 7.79 -4.37 11.32
C SER A 415 6.90 -3.22 10.88
N VAL A 416 6.59 -2.31 11.82
CA VAL A 416 5.90 -1.05 11.56
C VAL A 416 6.83 0.10 11.89
N ILE A 417 7.11 0.95 10.90
CA ILE A 417 7.99 2.11 11.02
C ILE A 417 7.19 3.33 10.60
N VAL A 418 7.01 4.27 11.52
CA VAL A 418 6.31 5.53 11.28
C VAL A 418 7.29 6.63 11.68
N ARG A 419 7.71 7.43 10.71
CA ARG A 419 8.68 8.50 10.97
C ARG A 419 8.38 9.73 10.14
N ASP A 420 9.19 10.77 10.31
CA ASP A 420 9.20 11.93 9.43
C ASP A 420 7.80 12.58 9.23
N GLY A 421 7.02 12.65 10.31
CA GLY A 421 5.66 13.20 10.32
C GLY A 421 4.55 12.22 9.91
N GLY A 422 4.86 10.95 9.72
CA GLY A 422 3.89 9.92 9.36
C GLY A 422 2.79 9.75 10.42
N LEU A 423 1.56 9.49 9.96
CA LEU A 423 0.39 9.37 10.84
C LEU A 423 -0.33 8.02 10.65
N LEU A 424 -0.59 7.35 11.77
CA LEU A 424 -1.47 6.18 11.88
C LEU A 424 -2.65 6.52 12.77
N THR A 425 -3.83 6.77 12.21
CA THR A 425 -4.92 7.35 13.01
C THR A 425 -6.28 6.69 12.80
N ALA A 426 -7.10 6.68 13.85
CA ALA A 426 -8.49 6.26 13.80
C ALA A 426 -9.35 7.24 14.60
N THR A 427 -9.51 8.46 14.07
CA THR A 427 -9.95 9.62 14.84
C THR A 427 -11.37 10.06 14.53
N THR A 428 -11.90 10.98 15.35
CA THR A 428 -13.12 11.73 15.06
C THR A 428 -12.92 13.21 15.31
N GLU A 429 -13.45 14.04 14.41
CA GLU A 429 -13.51 15.50 14.49
C GLU A 429 -14.92 15.99 14.83
N GLY A 430 -15.92 15.09 14.86
CA GLY A 430 -17.34 15.41 15.05
C GLY A 430 -18.02 14.66 16.21
N ASP A 431 -19.35 14.62 16.18
CA ASP A 431 -20.17 13.96 17.20
C ASP A 431 -20.09 12.42 17.19
N GLY A 432 -19.74 11.82 16.04
CA GLY A 432 -19.51 10.37 15.93
C GLY A 432 -18.28 9.92 16.71
N ASN A 433 -18.25 8.67 17.19
CA ASN A 433 -17.10 8.13 17.91
C ASN A 433 -15.91 7.87 16.96
N ALA A 434 -14.70 8.00 17.49
CA ALA A 434 -13.47 7.52 16.87
C ALA A 434 -13.47 5.97 16.76
N GLY A 435 -12.64 5.45 15.87
CA GLY A 435 -12.52 4.01 15.64
C GLY A 435 -11.35 3.41 16.40
N ASN A 436 -11.37 2.12 16.72
CA ASN A 436 -10.25 1.48 17.40
C ASN A 436 -9.03 1.32 16.46
N LEU A 437 -7.83 1.44 17.03
CA LEU A 437 -6.56 1.18 16.35
C LEU A 437 -5.88 -0.05 16.94
N THR A 438 -5.58 -1.04 16.11
CA THR A 438 -4.85 -2.25 16.52
C THR A 438 -3.64 -2.49 15.64
N ILE A 439 -2.46 -2.61 16.25
CA ILE A 439 -1.21 -2.90 15.56
C ILE A 439 -0.58 -4.15 16.19
N ARG A 440 -0.38 -5.18 15.38
CA ARG A 440 0.38 -6.39 15.75
C ARG A 440 1.64 -6.45 14.90
N ALA A 441 2.80 -6.27 15.53
CA ALA A 441 4.09 -6.28 14.87
C ALA A 441 5.00 -7.35 15.47
N THR A 442 5.26 -8.46 14.79
CA THR A 442 6.00 -9.58 15.43
C THR A 442 7.43 -9.21 15.85
N GLU A 443 8.04 -8.19 15.26
CA GLU A 443 9.41 -7.75 15.56
C GLU A 443 9.46 -6.38 16.23
N LYS A 444 8.90 -5.34 15.60
CA LYS A 444 9.03 -3.97 16.12
C LYS A 444 7.95 -2.99 15.66
N ILE A 445 7.69 -2.03 16.54
CA ILE A 445 7.03 -0.77 16.25
C ILE A 445 8.05 0.35 16.55
N HIS A 446 8.32 1.18 15.57
CA HIS A 446 9.23 2.31 15.67
C HIS A 446 8.54 3.59 15.25
N LEU A 447 8.47 4.55 16.18
CA LEU A 447 7.85 5.85 16.01
C LEU A 447 8.90 6.94 16.24
N GLU A 448 9.15 7.80 15.25
CA GLU A 448 10.18 8.85 15.34
C GLU A 448 9.75 10.15 14.63
N ALA A 449 9.59 11.24 15.39
CA ALA A 449 9.27 12.54 14.82
C ALA A 449 10.54 13.32 14.41
N THR A 450 11.03 13.05 13.19
CA THR A 450 12.23 13.71 12.64
C THR A 450 11.92 14.43 11.32
N PRO A 451 12.13 15.75 11.20
CA PRO A 451 12.51 16.71 12.24
C PRO A 451 11.43 16.89 13.33
N GLN A 452 11.86 17.29 14.54
CA GLN A 452 11.05 17.45 15.77
C GLN A 452 9.84 18.41 15.65
N ASN A 453 9.71 19.14 14.54
CA ASN A 453 8.56 20.00 14.24
C ASN A 453 7.41 19.29 13.50
N PHE A 454 7.59 18.02 13.10
CA PHE A 454 6.51 17.21 12.57
C PHE A 454 5.92 16.30 13.64
N THR A 455 4.61 16.39 13.83
CA THR A 455 3.88 15.45 14.67
C THR A 455 3.92 14.07 14.00
N THR A 456 4.50 13.08 14.66
CA THR A 456 4.44 11.67 14.24
C THR A 456 3.66 10.92 15.29
N VAL A 457 2.52 10.34 14.89
CA VAL A 457 1.51 9.87 15.84
C VAL A 457 0.91 8.53 15.44
N ILE A 458 0.60 7.74 16.48
CA ILE A 458 -0.27 6.57 16.41
C ILE A 458 -1.43 6.84 17.36
N GLU A 459 -2.64 7.07 16.84
CA GLU A 459 -3.74 7.51 17.68
C GLU A 459 -5.14 7.06 17.31
N SER A 460 -6.01 7.12 18.31
CA SER A 460 -7.45 6.90 18.23
C SER A 460 -8.21 8.03 18.94
N THR A 461 -7.70 9.26 18.76
CA THR A 461 -8.13 10.47 19.47
C THR A 461 -9.50 10.96 19.01
N SER A 462 -10.27 11.55 19.93
CA SER A 462 -11.47 12.33 19.63
C SER A 462 -11.21 13.83 19.81
N TYR A 463 -11.30 14.57 18.71
CA TYR A 463 -11.26 16.03 18.66
C TYR A 463 -12.67 16.67 18.65
N GLY A 464 -13.71 15.84 18.54
CA GLY A 464 -15.11 16.22 18.64
C GLY A 464 -15.78 15.68 19.91
N LYS A 465 -17.11 15.72 19.98
CA LYS A 465 -17.88 15.28 21.16
C LYS A 465 -17.99 13.76 21.32
N GLY A 466 -17.68 13.01 20.25
CA GLY A 466 -17.66 11.55 20.30
C GLY A 466 -16.61 11.02 21.27
N ARG A 467 -16.73 9.74 21.66
CA ARG A 467 -15.69 9.07 22.44
C ARG A 467 -14.47 8.76 21.58
N ALA A 468 -13.29 8.79 22.20
CA ALA A 468 -12.08 8.27 21.60
C ALA A 468 -12.16 6.73 21.47
N GLY A 469 -11.44 6.14 20.52
CA GLY A 469 -11.36 4.70 20.37
C GLY A 469 -10.17 4.12 21.14
N ASN A 470 -10.13 2.81 21.31
CA ASN A 470 -9.03 2.14 22.01
C ASN A 470 -7.80 1.96 21.09
N LEU A 471 -6.61 2.02 21.70
CA LEU A 471 -5.33 1.71 21.05
C LEU A 471 -4.77 0.40 21.61
N THR A 472 -4.46 -0.56 20.73
CA THR A 472 -3.82 -1.83 21.11
C THR A 472 -2.56 -2.05 20.30
N LEU A 473 -1.43 -2.21 20.98
CA LEU A 473 -0.12 -2.48 20.38
C LEU A 473 0.45 -3.78 20.93
N GLU A 474 0.68 -4.76 20.06
CA GLU A 474 1.34 -6.02 20.37
C GLU A 474 2.65 -6.08 19.56
N THR A 475 3.81 -6.11 20.21
CA THR A 475 5.09 -6.07 19.48
C THR A 475 6.27 -6.74 20.18
N GLY A 476 7.27 -7.18 19.41
CA GLY A 476 8.55 -7.66 19.96
C GLY A 476 9.40 -6.55 20.59
N SER A 477 9.25 -5.32 20.11
CA SER A 477 9.86 -4.12 20.70
C SER A 477 9.07 -2.87 20.32
N LEU A 478 9.02 -1.91 21.23
CA LEU A 478 8.40 -0.60 21.00
C LEU A 478 9.43 0.50 21.26
N SER A 479 9.62 1.38 20.28
CA SER A 479 10.44 2.58 20.41
C SER A 479 9.64 3.81 19.98
N ILE A 480 9.64 4.81 20.85
CA ILE A 480 9.01 6.12 20.65
C ILE A 480 10.12 7.13 20.86
N LEU A 481 10.45 7.92 19.84
CA LEU A 481 11.57 8.84 19.87
C LEU A 481 11.16 10.21 19.34
N ASN A 482 11.88 11.23 19.79
CA ASN A 482 11.93 12.55 19.17
C ASN A 482 10.56 13.24 19.03
N GLY A 483 9.72 13.26 20.07
CA GLY A 483 8.38 13.85 20.00
C GLY A 483 7.30 12.87 19.53
N GLY A 484 7.63 11.59 19.33
CA GLY A 484 6.67 10.56 18.95
C GLY A 484 5.55 10.41 19.99
N ARG A 485 4.31 10.24 19.53
CA ARG A 485 3.14 10.14 20.43
C ARG A 485 2.26 8.94 20.13
N LEU A 486 1.89 8.22 21.21
CA LEU A 486 0.78 7.26 21.23
C LEU A 486 -0.41 7.91 21.93
N ALA A 487 -1.59 7.92 21.32
CA ALA A 487 -2.74 8.60 21.92
C ALA A 487 -4.08 7.89 21.75
N SER A 488 -4.92 8.05 22.77
CA SER A 488 -6.33 7.62 22.79
C SER A 488 -7.13 8.66 23.57
N SER A 489 -6.82 9.94 23.32
CA SER A 489 -7.31 11.09 24.08
C SER A 489 -8.70 11.57 23.64
N SER A 490 -9.37 12.36 24.47
CA SER A 490 -10.51 13.19 24.06
C SER A 490 -10.28 14.67 24.42
N ASP A 491 -10.27 15.51 23.40
CA ASP A 491 -9.98 16.94 23.52
C ASP A 491 -11.25 17.78 23.74
N THR A 492 -12.40 17.15 23.99
CA THR A 492 -13.66 17.85 24.34
C THR A 492 -14.46 17.09 25.43
N SER A 493 -15.76 16.87 25.23
CA SER A 493 -16.68 16.24 26.17
C SER A 493 -16.70 14.70 26.12
N GLY A 494 -16.00 14.10 25.15
CA GLY A 494 -15.93 12.65 25.00
C GLY A 494 -15.09 11.99 26.08
N ASP A 495 -15.37 10.71 26.36
CA ASP A 495 -14.45 9.88 27.15
C ASP A 495 -13.21 9.54 26.31
N ALA A 496 -12.04 9.54 26.96
CA ALA A 496 -10.82 8.99 26.38
C ALA A 496 -10.92 7.45 26.29
N GLY A 497 -10.16 6.86 25.37
CA GLY A 497 -10.10 5.43 25.14
C GLY A 497 -8.95 4.79 25.91
N ASN A 498 -8.97 3.46 25.97
CA ASN A 498 -7.91 2.71 26.67
C ASN A 498 -6.73 2.45 25.74
N ILE A 499 -5.53 2.43 26.32
CA ILE A 499 -4.29 2.04 25.64
C ILE A 499 -3.82 0.72 26.25
N THR A 500 -3.63 -0.30 25.41
CA THR A 500 -3.03 -1.59 25.80
C THR A 500 -1.75 -1.80 25.02
N ILE A 501 -0.64 -2.03 25.72
CA ILE A 501 0.68 -2.27 25.12
C ILE A 501 1.25 -3.59 25.66
N GLU A 502 1.56 -4.50 24.75
CA GLU A 502 2.27 -5.74 25.03
C GLU A 502 3.60 -5.72 24.28
N SER A 503 4.70 -5.52 25.01
CA SER A 503 6.05 -5.51 24.43
C SER A 503 7.10 -5.89 25.46
N PRO A 504 8.01 -6.85 25.18
CA PRO A 504 9.12 -7.19 26.07
C PRO A 504 9.94 -5.97 26.50
N ILE A 505 10.16 -5.01 25.59
CA ILE A 505 10.94 -3.79 25.87
C ILE A 505 10.26 -2.57 25.27
N ILE A 506 10.22 -1.49 26.04
CA ILE A 506 9.70 -0.19 25.61
C ILE A 506 10.77 0.87 25.84
N LEU A 507 11.07 1.65 24.82
CA LEU A 507 11.99 2.79 24.87
C LEU A 507 11.23 4.07 24.49
N GLY A 508 11.22 5.06 25.37
CA GLY A 508 10.73 6.42 25.07
C GLY A 508 11.80 7.46 25.39
N LEU A 509 12.25 8.22 24.39
CA LEU A 509 13.28 9.25 24.55
C LEU A 509 12.90 10.53 23.83
N GLU A 510 13.44 11.65 24.29
CA GLU A 510 13.31 12.97 23.63
C GLU A 510 11.85 13.40 23.41
N ASP A 511 11.11 13.70 24.50
CA ASP A 511 9.71 14.19 24.49
C ASP A 511 8.70 13.17 23.91
N SER A 512 8.88 11.90 24.26
CA SER A 512 8.05 10.80 23.76
C SER A 512 6.90 10.47 24.70
N ASN A 513 5.66 10.43 24.20
CA ASN A 513 4.47 10.47 25.05
C ASN A 513 3.46 9.33 24.77
N ILE A 514 2.85 8.79 25.84
CA ILE A 514 1.73 7.84 25.80
C ILE A 514 0.56 8.46 26.59
N ALA A 515 -0.52 8.84 25.90
CA ALA A 515 -1.58 9.65 26.49
C ALA A 515 -2.99 9.11 26.25
N ALA A 516 -3.74 8.89 27.33
CA ALA A 516 -5.17 8.56 27.34
C ALA A 516 -5.95 9.65 28.10
N ASN A 517 -5.65 10.92 27.81
CA ASN A 517 -6.18 12.07 28.56
C ASN A 517 -7.56 12.51 28.04
N ALA A 518 -8.37 13.10 28.92
CA ALA A 518 -9.64 13.74 28.58
C ALA A 518 -9.71 15.18 29.11
N ILE A 519 -10.59 16.01 28.55
CA ILE A 519 -10.92 17.33 29.11
C ILE A 519 -12.14 17.21 30.04
N GLU A 520 -13.35 17.03 29.49
CA GLU A 520 -14.58 16.91 30.31
C GLU A 520 -14.99 15.47 30.61
N GLY A 521 -14.69 14.54 29.70
CA GLY A 521 -14.97 13.12 29.88
C GLY A 521 -14.00 12.43 30.83
N ARG A 522 -14.14 11.11 31.00
CA ARG A 522 -13.20 10.32 31.82
C ARG A 522 -11.89 10.08 31.07
N GLY A 523 -10.78 10.16 31.81
CA GLY A 523 -9.49 9.66 31.34
C GLY A 523 -9.54 8.16 31.08
N GLY A 524 -8.79 7.70 30.08
CA GLY A 524 -8.74 6.30 29.68
C GLY A 524 -7.76 5.50 30.54
N ASN A 525 -7.86 4.17 30.52
CA ASN A 525 -6.91 3.32 31.23
C ASN A 525 -5.75 2.91 30.33
N ILE A 526 -4.53 2.95 30.86
CA ILE A 526 -3.32 2.51 30.21
C ILE A 526 -2.83 1.24 30.89
N SER A 527 -2.79 0.14 30.15
CA SER A 527 -2.27 -1.16 30.60
C SER A 527 -1.02 -1.53 29.78
N ILE A 528 0.11 -1.70 30.47
CA ILE A 528 1.39 -2.04 29.83
C ILE A 528 1.89 -3.36 30.41
N THR A 529 2.11 -4.34 29.55
CA THR A 529 2.77 -5.61 29.89
C THR A 529 4.14 -5.66 29.25
N THR A 530 5.20 -5.71 30.07
CA THR A 530 6.58 -5.58 29.59
C THR A 530 7.61 -6.24 30.50
N GLN A 531 8.83 -6.46 30.03
CA GLN A 531 9.98 -6.82 30.88
C GLN A 531 10.76 -5.57 31.32
N GLY A 532 10.63 -4.45 30.59
CA GLY A 532 11.31 -3.19 30.94
C GLY A 532 10.81 -1.99 30.15
N ILE A 533 10.77 -0.83 30.81
CA ILE A 533 10.50 0.48 30.22
C ILE A 533 11.71 1.38 30.49
N ILE A 534 12.19 2.07 29.47
CA ILE A 534 13.31 3.01 29.57
C ILE A 534 12.84 4.40 29.11
N GLY A 535 13.08 5.41 29.95
CA GLY A 535 12.91 6.83 29.63
C GLY A 535 11.52 7.41 29.87
N LEU A 536 10.45 6.61 29.76
CA LEU A 536 9.06 7.01 30.07
C LEU A 536 8.77 6.98 31.58
N GLN A 537 8.02 7.97 32.07
CA GLN A 537 7.53 7.99 33.45
C GLN A 537 6.06 8.39 33.51
N PHE A 538 5.36 7.82 34.47
CA PHE A 538 4.01 8.25 34.80
C PHE A 538 4.03 9.67 35.38
N ARG A 539 3.18 10.54 34.87
CA ARG A 539 2.97 11.91 35.38
C ARG A 539 1.48 12.24 35.39
N ASP A 540 1.08 13.17 36.26
CA ASP A 540 -0.31 13.66 36.37
C ASP A 540 -0.63 14.77 35.34
N ARG A 541 0.31 15.09 34.44
CA ARG A 541 0.14 16.00 33.31
C ARG A 541 1.26 15.79 32.30
N LEU A 542 1.01 16.20 31.05
CA LEU A 542 2.04 16.27 30.02
C LEU A 542 3.07 17.36 30.35
N THR A 543 4.32 17.06 30.04
CA THR A 543 5.54 17.85 30.22
C THR A 543 6.39 17.74 28.96
N PRO A 544 7.45 18.56 28.79
CA PRO A 544 8.42 18.36 27.71
C PRO A 544 9.35 17.14 27.89
N GLU A 545 9.03 16.22 28.81
CA GLU A 545 9.75 14.98 29.04
C GLU A 545 8.98 13.79 28.46
N ASN A 546 9.46 12.56 28.68
CA ASN A 546 8.76 11.37 28.18
C ASN A 546 7.69 10.92 29.18
N ASP A 547 6.41 11.04 28.81
CA ASP A 547 5.30 10.88 29.74
C ASP A 547 4.38 9.70 29.42
N ILE A 548 3.79 9.16 30.50
CA ILE A 548 2.62 8.30 30.46
C ILE A 548 1.52 8.99 31.28
N THR A 549 0.43 9.41 30.63
CA THR A 549 -0.64 10.19 31.26
C THR A 549 -2.01 9.61 30.93
N ALA A 550 -2.89 9.56 31.94
CA ALA A 550 -4.25 9.02 31.83
C ALA A 550 -5.24 9.93 32.57
N THR A 551 -5.12 11.24 32.41
CA THR A 551 -5.78 12.22 33.29
C THR A 551 -7.04 12.83 32.68
N SER A 552 -7.87 13.45 33.50
CA SER A 552 -8.99 14.28 33.08
C SER A 552 -8.93 15.66 33.74
N GLU A 553 -9.16 16.73 32.98
CA GLU A 553 -9.15 18.10 33.54
C GLU A 553 -10.35 18.38 34.46
N ILE A 554 -11.53 17.93 34.06
CA ILE A 554 -12.81 18.17 34.76
C ILE A 554 -13.43 16.85 35.23
N GLY A 555 -13.24 15.78 34.46
CA GLY A 555 -13.81 14.46 34.72
C GLY A 555 -13.01 13.68 35.77
N ILE A 556 -13.03 12.35 35.61
CA ILE A 556 -12.30 11.43 36.50
C ILE A 556 -11.08 10.91 35.76
N ASP A 557 -9.93 10.94 36.42
CA ASP A 557 -8.70 10.33 35.92
C ASP A 557 -8.88 8.83 35.66
N GLY A 558 -8.24 8.36 34.60
CA GLY A 558 -8.04 6.94 34.36
C GLY A 558 -6.91 6.36 35.21
N THR A 559 -6.53 5.13 34.91
CA THR A 559 -5.46 4.44 35.64
C THR A 559 -4.31 4.08 34.72
N VAL A 560 -3.09 4.09 35.26
CA VAL A 560 -1.89 3.58 34.59
C VAL A 560 -1.39 2.36 35.35
N GLN A 561 -1.46 1.19 34.70
CA GLN A 561 -1.00 -0.07 35.24
C GLN A 561 0.18 -0.59 34.41
N VAL A 562 1.33 -0.78 35.06
CA VAL A 562 2.52 -1.39 34.44
C VAL A 562 2.78 -2.75 35.08
N ASN A 563 2.51 -3.81 34.32
CA ASN A 563 2.79 -5.18 34.69
C ASN A 563 4.17 -5.57 34.17
N THR A 564 5.16 -5.54 35.07
CA THR A 564 6.51 -6.02 34.75
C THR A 564 6.59 -7.54 34.94
N ILE A 565 6.81 -8.27 33.85
CA ILE A 565 7.05 -9.71 33.90
C ILE A 565 8.45 -9.90 34.47
N GLY A 566 8.51 -10.12 35.79
CA GLY A 566 9.76 -10.23 36.53
C GLY A 566 10.65 -11.34 35.98
N VAL A 567 11.82 -10.97 35.46
CA VAL A 567 12.96 -11.88 35.36
C VAL A 567 13.42 -12.11 36.80
N ASN A 568 13.34 -13.33 37.32
CA ASN A 568 13.87 -13.66 38.65
C ASN A 568 15.40 -13.76 38.56
N PRO A 569 16.18 -12.76 39.01
CA PRO A 569 17.64 -12.79 38.87
C PRO A 569 18.29 -13.85 39.77
N ASN A 570 17.56 -14.40 40.75
CA ASN A 570 18.07 -15.46 41.62
C ASN A 570 18.13 -16.83 40.92
N SER A 571 17.51 -16.98 39.74
CA SER A 571 17.54 -18.24 38.99
C SER A 571 18.89 -18.56 38.34
N GLY A 572 19.84 -17.60 38.33
CA GLY A 572 21.20 -17.74 37.80
C GLY A 572 22.32 -17.70 38.83
N LEU A 573 22.02 -17.63 40.13
CA LEU A 573 23.04 -17.63 41.18
C LEU A 573 23.55 -19.07 41.40
N ILE A 574 24.62 -19.45 40.70
CA ILE A 574 25.46 -20.57 41.14
C ILE A 574 26.10 -20.13 42.47
N GLN A 575 25.72 -20.76 43.59
CA GLN A 575 26.49 -20.63 44.82
C GLN A 575 27.89 -21.18 44.55
N LEU A 576 28.89 -20.29 44.55
CA LEU A 576 30.29 -20.72 44.59
C LEU A 576 30.49 -21.53 45.88
N PRO A 577 31.09 -22.73 45.82
CA PRO A 577 31.37 -23.52 47.01
C PRO A 577 32.21 -22.69 48.00
N ILE A 578 31.66 -22.47 49.19
CA ILE A 578 32.33 -21.76 50.29
C ILE A 578 33.06 -22.80 51.14
N ASP A 579 33.96 -23.56 50.53
CA ASP A 579 35.02 -24.19 51.29
C ASP A 579 36.24 -23.26 51.22
N PRO A 580 36.46 -22.38 52.23
CA PRO A 580 37.75 -21.72 52.35
C PRO A 580 38.79 -22.83 52.48
N THR A 581 39.72 -22.87 51.54
CA THR A 581 40.90 -23.74 51.65
C THR A 581 41.60 -23.41 52.96
N ASP A 582 41.72 -24.40 53.84
CA ASP A 582 42.38 -24.26 55.13
C ASP A 582 43.89 -24.04 54.90
N SER A 583 44.29 -22.77 54.95
CA SER A 583 45.68 -22.33 54.81
C SER A 583 46.64 -22.92 55.86
N THR A 584 46.15 -23.55 56.94
CA THR A 584 46.99 -24.25 57.93
C THR A 584 47.46 -25.63 57.46
N GLN A 585 46.82 -26.20 56.44
CA GLN A 585 47.20 -27.49 55.82
C GLN A 585 48.20 -27.33 54.66
N GLN A 586 48.60 -26.09 54.31
CA GLN A 586 49.52 -25.80 53.21
C GLN A 586 50.91 -25.33 53.67
N ILE A 587 51.23 -25.42 54.96
CA ILE A 587 52.55 -25.07 55.48
C ILE A 587 53.49 -26.28 55.33
N ALA A 588 54.34 -26.23 54.31
CA ALA A 588 55.51 -27.09 54.22
C ALA A 588 56.47 -26.78 55.37
N GLU A 589 56.88 -27.80 56.12
CA GLU A 589 57.94 -27.71 57.13
C GLU A 589 59.23 -27.17 56.51
N GLY A 590 59.64 -25.97 56.95
CA GLY A 590 60.84 -25.29 56.47
C GLY A 590 62.12 -25.87 57.07
N CYS A 591 63.08 -26.18 56.20
CA CYS A 591 64.47 -26.49 56.58
C CYS A 591 65.18 -25.26 57.16
N THR A 592 66.16 -25.55 58.03
CA THR A 592 66.93 -24.62 58.87
C THR A 592 67.80 -23.60 58.14
N ALA A 593 67.75 -22.38 58.70
CA ALA A 593 68.64 -21.22 58.64
C ALA A 593 69.88 -21.23 57.71
N ASN A 594 69.90 -20.26 56.78
CA ASN A 594 71.15 -19.61 56.39
C ASN A 594 70.99 -18.09 56.54
N GLN A 595 71.86 -17.53 57.39
CA GLN A 595 71.95 -16.11 57.68
C GLN A 595 72.59 -15.39 56.49
N ASN A 596 71.84 -14.58 55.75
CA ASN A 596 72.30 -13.35 55.04
C ASN A 596 71.31 -12.81 54.00
N SER A 597 70.01 -12.75 54.33
CA SER A 597 69.03 -12.01 53.53
C SER A 597 68.32 -10.98 54.39
N ARG A 598 68.57 -9.70 54.13
CA ARG A 598 67.84 -8.57 54.70
C ARG A 598 66.80 -8.09 53.70
N PHE A 599 65.55 -7.99 54.13
CA PHE A 599 64.45 -7.38 53.37
C PHE A 599 64.26 -5.95 53.89
N ILE A 600 64.36 -4.95 53.01
CA ILE A 600 64.12 -3.54 53.36
C ILE A 600 62.66 -3.24 53.04
N ILE A 601 61.93 -2.78 54.06
CA ILE A 601 60.57 -2.22 53.91
C ILE A 601 60.71 -0.81 53.31
N THR A 602 60.39 -0.63 52.04
CA THR A 602 60.08 0.70 51.49
C THR A 602 58.59 0.95 51.64
N GLY A 603 58.24 1.83 52.58
CA GLY A 603 56.87 2.14 52.96
C GLY A 603 55.97 2.67 51.83
N ARG A 604 54.66 2.61 52.14
CA ARG A 604 53.49 2.90 51.31
C ARG A 604 53.48 4.32 50.73
N GLY A 605 53.32 4.45 49.41
CA GLY A 605 52.97 5.70 48.71
C GLY A 605 51.46 5.95 48.68
N GLY A 606 50.84 6.00 49.87
CA GLY A 606 49.41 6.27 50.07
C GLY A 606 49.12 7.75 50.34
N VAL A 607 47.93 8.15 49.89
CA VAL A 607 47.27 9.45 50.14
C VAL A 607 47.39 9.86 51.62
N PRO A 608 47.67 11.14 51.94
CA PRO A 608 47.72 11.60 53.32
C PRO A 608 46.39 11.35 54.03
N SER A 609 46.43 10.81 55.25
CA SER A 609 45.25 10.52 56.07
C SER A 609 44.66 11.77 56.75
N ASP A 610 45.20 12.96 56.46
CA ASP A 610 44.75 14.24 56.99
C ASP A 610 44.71 15.29 55.86
N PRO A 611 43.57 15.97 55.63
CA PRO A 611 43.42 16.98 54.57
C PRO A 611 44.21 18.27 54.77
N SER A 612 44.90 18.47 55.90
CA SER A 612 45.75 19.64 56.16
C SER A 612 47.23 19.47 55.80
N GLN A 613 47.66 18.27 55.37
CA GLN A 613 49.05 18.03 54.94
C GLN A 613 49.27 18.35 53.45
N GLY A 614 50.30 19.14 53.15
CA GLY A 614 50.68 19.52 51.79
C GLY A 614 51.25 18.36 50.97
N VAL A 615 50.67 18.13 49.78
CA VAL A 615 51.09 17.07 48.83
C VAL A 615 52.32 17.52 48.04
N GLY A 616 53.47 16.90 48.28
CA GLY A 616 54.68 17.08 47.48
C GLY A 616 54.57 16.39 46.12
N ARG A 617 54.74 17.15 45.02
CA ARG A 617 54.72 16.63 43.64
C ARG A 617 56.07 16.03 43.26
N THR A 618 56.08 14.80 42.76
CA THR A 618 56.97 14.16 41.76
C THR A 618 56.76 12.63 41.87
N ARG A 619 56.62 11.78 40.85
CA ARG A 619 56.84 11.80 39.40
C ARG A 619 56.01 10.67 38.76
N THR A 620 55.57 10.92 37.52
CA THR A 620 55.31 10.03 36.37
C THR A 620 55.05 8.53 36.63
N TRP A 621 53.81 8.10 36.43
CA TRP A 621 53.51 6.72 36.05
C TRP A 621 53.90 6.48 34.60
N SER A 622 54.75 5.47 34.38
CA SER A 622 55.05 4.89 33.08
C SER A 622 54.31 3.56 32.99
N ASP A 623 53.43 3.40 32.01
CA ASP A 623 52.82 2.11 31.71
C ASP A 623 53.89 1.20 31.09
N LEU A 624 54.17 0.05 31.72
CA LEU A 624 55.13 -0.95 31.26
C LEU A 624 54.45 -2.13 30.54
N ARG A 625 53.21 -1.98 30.09
CA ARG A 625 52.57 -3.00 29.26
C ARG A 625 53.12 -2.95 27.84
N SER A 626 53.75 -4.05 27.44
CA SER A 626 54.16 -4.33 26.06
C SER A 626 52.94 -4.33 25.14
N MET A 627 52.83 -3.35 24.24
CA MET A 627 51.90 -3.38 23.11
C MET A 627 52.47 -4.28 22.00
N ASN A 628 52.34 -5.59 22.18
CA ASN A 628 52.38 -6.55 21.08
C ASN A 628 51.11 -7.39 21.16
N LYS A 629 50.06 -6.90 20.53
CA LYS A 629 48.84 -7.66 20.27
C LYS A 629 48.99 -8.23 18.87
N THR A 630 49.32 -9.51 18.76
CA THR A 630 49.20 -10.24 17.49
C THR A 630 47.70 -10.29 17.15
N GLU A 631 47.30 -9.63 16.08
CA GLU A 631 45.96 -9.81 15.54
C GLU A 631 45.80 -11.25 15.04
N PRO A 632 44.65 -11.90 15.27
CA PRO A 632 44.38 -13.20 14.67
C PRO A 632 44.25 -13.03 13.16
N VAL A 633 45.07 -13.76 12.40
CA VAL A 633 44.96 -13.84 10.94
C VAL A 633 43.65 -14.55 10.61
N LEU A 634 42.76 -13.86 9.89
CA LEU A 634 41.57 -14.47 9.29
C LEU A 634 42.01 -15.44 8.19
N VAL A 635 41.63 -16.71 8.32
CA VAL A 635 41.88 -17.75 7.30
C VAL A 635 40.55 -18.22 6.75
N GLU A 636 40.37 -18.17 5.43
CA GLU A 636 39.17 -18.69 4.77
C GLU A 636 39.07 -20.21 4.92
N ALA A 637 37.84 -20.70 5.11
CA ALA A 637 37.58 -22.13 5.19
C ALA A 637 37.74 -22.78 3.81
N THR A 638 38.65 -23.74 3.69
CA THR A 638 38.90 -24.46 2.44
C THR A 638 37.94 -25.64 2.24
N THR A 639 37.29 -26.13 3.29
CA THR A 639 36.29 -27.20 3.20
C THR A 639 35.37 -27.25 4.43
N TRP A 640 34.38 -28.15 4.43
CA TRP A 640 33.51 -28.40 5.57
C TRP A 640 33.19 -29.89 5.72
N LYS A 641 32.85 -30.32 6.94
CA LYS A 641 32.36 -31.67 7.25
C LYS A 641 31.16 -31.60 8.18
N ARG A 642 30.28 -32.60 8.14
CA ARG A 642 29.30 -32.85 9.22
C ARG A 642 29.90 -33.80 10.24
N ASP A 643 29.80 -33.45 11.52
CA ASP A 643 30.16 -34.38 12.58
C ASP A 643 29.07 -35.43 12.82
N ARG A 644 29.35 -36.37 13.72
CA ARG A 644 28.45 -37.49 14.05
C ARG A 644 27.12 -37.05 14.68
N THR A 645 27.00 -35.78 15.07
CA THR A 645 25.76 -35.18 15.60
C THR A 645 24.98 -34.38 14.55
N GLY A 646 25.48 -34.32 13.31
CA GLY A 646 24.87 -33.57 12.21
C GLY A 646 25.26 -32.10 12.15
N LYS A 647 26.18 -31.64 13.00
CA LYS A 647 26.64 -30.24 13.01
C LYS A 647 27.71 -30.02 11.95
N VAL A 648 27.57 -28.94 11.17
CA VAL A 648 28.55 -28.56 10.13
C VAL A 648 29.76 -27.90 10.81
N GLN A 649 30.95 -28.37 10.47
CA GLN A 649 32.25 -27.86 10.92
C GLN A 649 33.04 -27.40 9.69
N LEU A 650 33.51 -26.15 9.71
CA LEU A 650 34.39 -25.59 8.68
C LEU A 650 35.85 -25.95 9.00
N ILE A 651 36.64 -26.30 7.99
CA ILE A 651 38.06 -26.68 8.12
C ILE A 651 38.89 -25.78 7.21
N ALA A 652 39.97 -25.22 7.73
CA ALA A 652 40.99 -24.52 6.96
C ALA A 652 42.29 -25.32 6.99
N ASN A 653 42.80 -25.71 5.81
CA ASN A 653 44.12 -26.31 5.69
C ASN A 653 45.13 -25.19 5.42
N LEU A 654 46.02 -24.93 6.37
CA LEU A 654 47.19 -24.08 6.15
C LEU A 654 48.28 -24.95 5.51
N GLU A 655 48.55 -24.77 4.22
CA GLU A 655 49.80 -25.25 3.63
C GLU A 655 50.94 -24.40 4.20
N CYS A 656 51.87 -25.03 4.93
CA CYS A 656 53.03 -24.37 5.53
C CYS A 656 54.11 -24.03 4.51
#